data_AF-A0A6P8XV87-F1
#
_entry.id   AF-A0A6P8XV87-F1
#
_cell.length_a   1.000
_cell.length_b   1.000
_cell.length_c   1.000
_cell.angle_alpha   90.00
_cell.angle_beta   90.00
_cell.angle_gamma   90.00
#
_symmetry.space_group_name_H-M   'P 1'
#
loop_
_entity.id
_entity.type
_entity.pdbx_description
1 polymer ?
#
loop_
_entity_poly.entity_id
_entity_poly.type
_entity_poly.pdbx_seq_one_letter_code
_entity_poly.pdbx_strand_id
1 'polypeptide(L)'
;MSSPIVTRRGAQQAKIQTRAMVKSKLAPTSSSSSSASASSTSSTAALAPASSIASSTASSSSSATSSMNANSGMRKPSPSLLEAKRRARNMLKSQTSNVAMQETVTDIFQNAVNAKNMERGPTALIYDESMAQHRCLWDDQHQERPERFTRTLERCKELKLIERCLPLPSRLATKAEILKLHSAAHYECLEQTSGVQDEAAMEELCSHYDAIYIHPSTFKLSLLASGSTLELVDQLLAGKAQNGMAIIRPPGHHAMKAEFNGYCYFNNVALAAQHALDHHQLQRILIIDYDVHHGQGTQRFFYNDARVLYFSIHRYEHGSFWPNLPESDYHAIGAGPGTGYNFNVPLNAKGMGNGDYMAIFQQLLLPVAVEYQPELIIVSAGYDAALGCPEGEMEVTPACYPHLLNPLLRLANARVAVVLEGGYCVDSLSEGAALTLRALLGDPCPPLVEPLQLPSAELREALLNCIFVHRPYWRCLQLQQTYTADELAQCTDVAAQQQLHRVKRIWLGGPLPQGPQRYPTRGTSAQLSPEVVASNAARLQMLRRDTQLSVPATRVCYAYDMQMLQHFNLHDTSHPEQPMRIRQIHQMHQDYQLLARMHPLKARAATTDEVCLAHTRAHVNSVRRLQGRNEEELQQLGAGYNSVYLHPRTYECASLASGAVLQAVDTILRGESRSGICNVRPPGHHAEPDQPHGFCIFNNVAIAAQYAIREYQLERILIVDWDVHHGNGTQHIFESNPKVLYISVHRYEHGAFFPKGPDGNYDVVGKNAGRGFNVNIPWNKKGMGDLEYALAFQQLIMPIAYEFNPQLVLVSAGFDAAIGDPLGGCKVTPEGYGLFTHWLSALAGGRVLVCLEGGYNVNSIAYAMTMCTKTLLGDPVPTPQFGTTTQRPPTVAFQSCMETLQQCVEVQRKHWKSLVFGCKLPQSALGENNNEDFLAATMQQLDISNDDATATDGAIGIEHASGQERPSGSKPKVKQ
;
A
#
# COMPACT_ATOMS: atom_id res chain seq x y z
N MET A 1 31.22 -18.04 30.96
CA MET A 1 31.83 -19.14 30.18
C MET A 1 31.06 -19.22 28.87
N SER A 2 31.75 -19.31 27.74
CA SER A 2 31.13 -19.11 26.41
C SER A 2 31.01 -20.43 25.65
N SER A 3 29.78 -20.80 25.26
CA SER A 3 29.52 -21.99 24.44
C SER A 3 29.83 -21.71 22.95
N PRO A 4 30.38 -22.68 22.19
CA PRO A 4 30.89 -22.44 20.85
C PRO A 4 29.79 -22.38 19.77
N ILE A 5 30.05 -21.58 18.74
CA ILE A 5 29.17 -21.41 17.56
C ILE A 5 29.30 -22.63 16.63
N VAL A 6 28.20 -23.35 16.42
CA VAL A 6 28.14 -24.47 15.45
C VAL A 6 27.82 -23.93 14.06
N THR A 7 28.80 -23.93 13.16
CA THR A 7 28.63 -23.45 11.78
C THR A 7 27.94 -24.50 10.89
N ARG A 8 27.09 -24.03 9.97
CA ARG A 8 26.08 -24.84 9.24
C ARG A 8 26.63 -25.97 8.33
N ARG A 9 27.96 -26.07 8.15
CA ARG A 9 28.60 -27.12 7.30
C ARG A 9 28.65 -28.50 7.96
N GLY A 10 28.70 -28.60 9.30
CA GLY A 10 28.81 -29.89 9.98
C GLY A 10 27.59 -30.82 9.81
N ALA A 11 26.38 -30.24 9.69
CA ALA A 11 25.13 -31.00 9.64
C ALA A 11 24.85 -31.70 8.29
N GLN A 12 25.61 -31.40 7.24
CA GLN A 12 25.27 -31.83 5.87
C GLN A 12 25.91 -33.17 5.47
N GLN A 13 27.07 -33.54 6.04
CA GLN A 13 27.72 -34.84 5.76
C GLN A 13 27.03 -36.02 6.46
N ALA A 14 26.38 -35.81 7.61
CA ALA A 14 25.68 -36.86 8.36
C ALA A 14 24.41 -37.42 7.65
N LYS A 15 23.90 -36.75 6.61
CA LYS A 15 22.68 -37.17 5.87
C LYS A 15 22.94 -37.95 4.58
N ILE A 16 24.20 -38.18 4.20
CA ILE A 16 24.55 -38.81 2.90
C ILE A 16 24.86 -40.32 3.02
N GLN A 17 25.30 -40.82 4.19
CA GLN A 17 25.59 -42.25 4.36
C GLN A 17 24.37 -43.14 4.70
N THR A 18 23.22 -42.57 5.08
CA THR A 18 22.03 -43.33 5.52
C THR A 18 20.99 -43.56 4.40
N ARG A 19 21.43 -43.61 3.13
CA ARG A 19 20.52 -43.82 1.97
C ARG A 19 21.00 -44.88 0.96
N ALA A 20 22.00 -45.69 1.32
CA ALA A 20 22.52 -46.81 0.54
C ALA A 20 22.09 -48.20 1.08
N MET A 21 21.23 -48.24 2.10
CA MET A 21 20.55 -49.45 2.58
C MET A 21 19.03 -49.18 2.67
N VAL A 22 18.23 -50.24 2.85
CA VAL A 22 16.76 -50.24 2.80
C VAL A 22 16.21 -49.95 1.39
N LYS A 23 16.39 -50.92 0.48
CA LYS A 23 15.57 -51.02 -0.74
C LYS A 23 15.22 -52.48 -1.09
N SER A 24 14.58 -53.20 -0.17
CA SER A 24 13.88 -54.45 -0.47
C SER A 24 12.75 -54.78 0.52
N LYS A 25 11.83 -55.63 0.06
CA LYS A 25 10.71 -56.29 0.74
C LYS A 25 9.47 -55.43 1.09
N LEU A 26 8.34 -55.90 0.54
CA LEU A 26 6.97 -55.52 0.84
C LEU A 26 6.25 -56.73 1.47
N ALA A 27 5.45 -56.48 2.49
CA ALA A 27 4.20 -57.20 2.79
C ALA A 27 4.32 -58.73 3.16
N PRO A 28 3.23 -59.41 3.63
CA PRO A 28 3.29 -59.94 5.01
C PRO A 28 2.68 -61.36 5.19
N THR A 29 2.50 -61.72 6.47
CA THR A 29 1.59 -62.74 7.07
C THR A 29 2.08 -64.17 7.35
N SER A 30 1.34 -64.79 8.28
CA SER A 30 1.35 -66.19 8.74
C SER A 30 2.56 -66.75 9.50
N SER A 31 2.23 -67.35 10.63
CA SER A 31 3.07 -68.02 11.61
C SER A 31 3.32 -69.51 11.33
N SER A 32 4.29 -70.07 12.06
CA SER A 32 4.30 -71.41 12.69
C SER A 32 5.09 -72.57 12.03
N SER A 33 5.45 -73.52 12.91
CA SER A 33 6.02 -74.86 12.70
C SER A 33 7.34 -75.02 11.92
N SER A 34 8.37 -75.38 12.68
CA SER A 34 9.58 -76.07 12.23
C SER A 34 9.33 -77.55 11.91
N SER A 35 10.02 -78.10 10.90
CA SER A 35 10.68 -79.41 10.96
C SER A 35 11.68 -79.57 9.82
N ALA A 36 12.66 -80.46 9.99
CA ALA A 36 13.70 -80.74 8.99
C ALA A 36 13.65 -82.20 8.55
N SER A 37 14.00 -82.44 7.28
CA SER A 37 14.53 -83.71 6.78
C SER A 37 15.28 -83.49 5.46
N ALA A 38 16.10 -84.46 5.09
CA ALA A 38 16.95 -84.44 3.88
C ALA A 38 16.79 -85.76 3.11
N SER A 39 17.55 -85.94 2.02
CA SER A 39 17.62 -87.13 1.12
C SER A 39 16.38 -87.34 0.23
N SER A 40 16.47 -87.91 -0.98
CA SER A 40 17.61 -88.13 -1.92
C SER A 40 17.08 -88.65 -3.26
N THR A 41 17.95 -88.76 -4.29
CA THR A 41 17.83 -89.66 -5.49
C THR A 41 16.62 -89.41 -6.42
N SER A 42 16.58 -89.80 -7.71
CA SER A 42 17.51 -90.22 -8.79
C SER A 42 16.68 -90.11 -10.11
N SER A 43 17.06 -90.23 -11.38
CA SER A 43 18.24 -90.65 -12.18
C SER A 43 17.79 -90.64 -13.67
N THR A 44 18.72 -90.50 -14.63
CA THR A 44 18.63 -90.97 -16.05
C THR A 44 17.52 -90.46 -17.01
N ALA A 45 17.60 -90.57 -18.35
CA ALA A 45 18.67 -90.36 -19.36
C ALA A 45 18.14 -90.76 -20.78
N ALA A 46 18.81 -90.28 -21.86
CA ALA A 46 18.80 -90.83 -23.25
C ALA A 46 17.49 -90.68 -24.11
N LEU A 47 17.49 -90.68 -25.47
CA LEU A 47 18.54 -90.48 -26.52
C LEU A 47 17.90 -90.23 -27.93
N ALA A 48 18.43 -89.26 -28.71
CA ALA A 48 18.61 -89.24 -30.20
C ALA A 48 17.38 -89.46 -31.16
N PRO A 49 17.50 -89.51 -32.51
CA PRO A 49 18.51 -88.97 -33.48
C PRO A 49 17.94 -88.13 -34.68
N ALA A 50 18.84 -87.59 -35.54
CA ALA A 50 18.84 -87.35 -37.02
C ALA A 50 17.52 -87.27 -37.86
N SER A 51 17.38 -86.57 -39.02
CA SER A 51 18.16 -85.56 -39.84
C SER A 51 17.24 -85.10 -41.02
N SER A 52 17.55 -84.59 -42.24
CA SER A 52 18.74 -84.25 -43.08
C SER A 52 18.31 -83.46 -44.37
N ILE A 53 19.20 -82.68 -45.02
CA ILE A 53 19.22 -82.30 -46.48
C ILE A 53 18.07 -81.38 -47.00
N ALA A 54 18.21 -80.43 -47.95
CA ALA A 54 19.23 -79.50 -48.50
C ALA A 54 18.48 -78.53 -49.48
N SER A 55 18.96 -77.49 -50.19
CA SER A 55 20.24 -76.78 -50.48
C SER A 55 19.86 -75.30 -50.86
N SER A 56 20.66 -74.37 -51.41
CA SER A 56 22.05 -74.22 -51.91
C SER A 56 22.53 -72.76 -51.59
N THR A 57 23.35 -71.92 -52.29
CA THR A 57 23.97 -71.88 -53.64
C THR A 57 25.20 -70.91 -53.69
N ALA A 58 25.73 -70.68 -54.89
CA ALA A 58 26.80 -69.77 -55.38
C ALA A 58 26.61 -68.24 -55.13
N SER A 59 27.61 -67.34 -55.27
CA SER A 59 29.09 -67.43 -55.49
C SER A 59 29.80 -66.08 -55.25
N SER A 60 31.14 -66.01 -55.47
CA SER A 60 32.07 -64.91 -55.15
C SER A 60 32.53 -64.06 -56.36
N SER A 61 33.12 -62.88 -56.12
CA SER A 61 34.51 -62.50 -56.53
C SER A 61 34.82 -60.98 -56.49
N SER A 62 36.00 -60.61 -56.97
CA SER A 62 36.91 -59.52 -56.60
C SER A 62 36.90 -58.22 -57.44
N SER A 63 37.14 -57.08 -56.77
CA SER A 63 38.02 -55.93 -57.13
C SER A 63 37.95 -55.16 -58.47
N ALA A 64 38.07 -53.81 -58.34
CA ALA A 64 38.89 -52.85 -59.12
C ALA A 64 38.22 -51.80 -60.06
N THR A 65 38.92 -50.65 -60.17
CA THR A 65 38.91 -49.59 -61.23
C THR A 65 37.67 -48.72 -61.54
N SER A 66 37.77 -47.43 -61.16
CA SER A 66 37.50 -46.18 -61.91
C SER A 66 36.33 -46.04 -62.93
N SER A 67 35.52 -44.97 -62.77
CA SER A 67 35.30 -43.91 -63.80
C SER A 67 34.37 -42.77 -63.31
N MET A 68 34.03 -41.80 -64.19
CA MET A 68 33.59 -40.43 -63.88
C MET A 68 32.05 -40.20 -63.77
N ASN A 69 31.67 -39.07 -63.13
CA ASN A 69 30.43 -38.24 -63.33
C ASN A 69 29.04 -38.93 -63.15
N ALA A 70 27.95 -38.30 -62.70
CA ALA A 70 27.58 -36.87 -62.68
C ALA A 70 26.52 -36.52 -61.59
N ASN A 71 26.06 -35.25 -61.60
CA ASN A 71 24.99 -34.62 -60.80
C ASN A 71 23.83 -35.50 -60.27
N SER A 72 23.41 -35.29 -59.01
CA SER A 72 22.22 -34.44 -58.68
C SER A 72 21.75 -34.54 -57.21
N GLY A 73 21.00 -33.53 -56.74
CA GLY A 73 20.01 -33.67 -55.65
C GLY A 73 20.45 -33.31 -54.22
N MET A 74 20.27 -32.04 -53.82
CA MET A 74 20.26 -31.67 -52.40
C MET A 74 19.03 -32.28 -51.69
N ARG A 75 19.24 -33.28 -50.84
CA ARG A 75 18.17 -33.84 -49.98
C ARG A 75 17.96 -32.99 -48.73
N LYS A 76 16.71 -32.56 -48.49
CA LYS A 76 16.28 -31.95 -47.22
C LYS A 76 16.49 -32.95 -46.05
N PRO A 77 16.87 -32.49 -44.85
CA PRO A 77 17.02 -33.38 -43.69
C PRO A 77 15.69 -34.02 -43.28
N SER A 78 15.74 -35.25 -42.76
CA SER A 78 14.53 -35.99 -42.38
C SER A 78 13.80 -35.33 -41.19
N PRO A 79 12.46 -35.52 -41.06
CA PRO A 79 11.71 -35.07 -39.89
C PRO A 79 12.29 -35.60 -38.58
N SER A 80 12.76 -36.85 -38.56
CA SER A 80 13.44 -37.46 -37.40
C SER A 80 14.73 -36.74 -37.00
N LEU A 81 15.52 -36.25 -37.96
CA LEU A 81 16.76 -35.50 -37.69
C LEU A 81 16.45 -34.07 -37.19
N LEU A 82 15.41 -33.45 -37.76
CA LEU A 82 14.89 -32.15 -37.30
C LEU A 82 14.33 -32.23 -35.88
N GLU A 83 13.56 -33.28 -35.56
CA GLU A 83 13.03 -33.47 -34.21
C GLU A 83 14.11 -33.88 -33.21
N ALA A 84 15.08 -34.72 -33.60
CA ALA A 84 16.26 -35.00 -32.76
C ALA A 84 17.04 -33.71 -32.45
N LYS A 85 17.28 -32.84 -33.45
CA LYS A 85 17.88 -31.52 -33.22
C LYS A 85 17.01 -30.60 -32.36
N ARG A 86 15.68 -30.64 -32.48
CA ARG A 86 14.74 -29.90 -31.61
C ARG A 86 14.78 -30.39 -30.17
N ARG A 87 14.77 -31.70 -29.94
CA ARG A 87 14.91 -32.32 -28.61
C ARG A 87 16.27 -31.99 -28.00
N ALA A 88 17.36 -32.08 -28.76
CA ALA A 88 18.69 -31.66 -28.31
C ALA A 88 18.77 -30.16 -27.96
N ARG A 89 18.20 -29.27 -28.78
CA ARG A 89 18.11 -27.83 -28.47
C ARG A 89 17.26 -27.56 -27.21
N ASN A 90 16.18 -28.32 -27.01
CA ASN A 90 15.36 -28.19 -25.80
C ASN A 90 16.09 -28.73 -24.56
N MET A 91 16.86 -29.82 -24.66
CA MET A 91 17.69 -30.31 -23.56
C MET A 91 18.85 -29.36 -23.22
N LEU A 92 19.49 -28.77 -24.23
CA LEU A 92 20.49 -27.72 -24.03
C LEU A 92 19.88 -26.45 -23.42
N LYS A 93 18.66 -26.05 -23.82
CA LYS A 93 17.91 -24.97 -23.15
C LYS A 93 17.54 -25.32 -21.71
N SER A 94 17.14 -26.57 -21.41
CA SER A 94 16.86 -26.98 -20.02
C SER A 94 18.14 -27.10 -19.18
N GLN A 95 19.30 -27.32 -19.80
CA GLN A 95 20.58 -27.33 -19.09
C GLN A 95 21.14 -25.91 -18.87
N THR A 96 20.93 -24.96 -19.78
CA THR A 96 21.25 -23.54 -19.50
C THR A 96 20.25 -22.87 -18.54
N SER A 97 18.96 -23.21 -18.57
CA SER A 97 18.01 -22.74 -17.54
C SER A 97 18.36 -23.27 -16.15
N ASN A 98 18.93 -24.48 -16.04
CA ASN A 98 19.36 -25.06 -14.77
C ASN A 98 20.66 -24.45 -14.19
N VAL A 99 21.31 -23.52 -14.89
CA VAL A 99 22.38 -22.67 -14.31
C VAL A 99 21.81 -21.41 -13.66
N ALA A 100 20.56 -21.03 -13.97
CA ALA A 100 19.86 -19.87 -13.42
C ALA A 100 18.89 -20.21 -12.24
N MET A 101 18.96 -21.44 -11.70
CA MET A 101 18.29 -21.82 -10.46
C MET A 101 19.26 -22.51 -9.50
N GLN A 102 20.19 -21.72 -8.96
CA GLN A 102 20.40 -21.85 -7.51
C GLN A 102 19.11 -21.36 -6.85
N GLU A 103 18.35 -22.27 -6.23
CA GLU A 103 17.37 -21.87 -5.22
C GLU A 103 18.16 -21.32 -4.03
N THR A 104 18.48 -20.02 -4.06
CA THR A 104 18.75 -19.24 -2.86
C THR A 104 17.53 -19.42 -1.97
N VAL A 105 17.68 -20.18 -0.89
CA VAL A 105 16.65 -20.35 0.14
C VAL A 105 16.57 -19.03 0.90
N THR A 106 15.88 -18.06 0.31
CA THR A 106 15.56 -16.77 0.92
C THR A 106 14.77 -17.03 2.19
N ASP A 107 15.29 -16.57 3.31
CA ASP A 107 14.57 -16.65 4.58
C ASP A 107 13.29 -15.81 4.47
N ILE A 108 12.14 -16.40 4.81
CA ILE A 108 10.84 -15.71 4.75
C ILE A 108 10.77 -14.52 5.72
N PHE A 109 11.70 -14.43 6.67
CA PHE A 109 11.85 -13.30 7.59
C PHE A 109 13.02 -12.37 7.23
N GLN A 110 13.69 -12.54 6.09
CA GLN A 110 14.89 -11.76 5.76
C GLN A 110 14.63 -10.24 5.74
N ASN A 111 13.45 -9.80 5.30
CA ASN A 111 13.06 -8.39 5.32
C ASN A 111 12.94 -7.86 6.77
N ALA A 112 12.26 -8.59 7.66
CA ALA A 112 12.12 -8.26 9.08
C ALA A 112 13.46 -8.32 9.84
N VAL A 113 14.40 -9.15 9.39
CA VAL A 113 15.79 -9.18 9.85
C VAL A 113 16.55 -7.94 9.37
N ASN A 114 16.39 -7.52 8.12
CA ASN A 114 16.99 -6.28 7.60
C ASN A 114 16.47 -5.04 8.37
N ALA A 115 15.21 -5.07 8.79
CA ALA A 115 14.59 -4.04 9.62
C ALA A 115 15.21 -3.87 11.02
N LYS A 116 16.08 -4.79 11.47
CA LYS A 116 16.58 -4.80 12.85
C LYS A 116 17.23 -3.49 13.29
N ASN A 117 18.13 -2.97 12.48
CA ASN A 117 18.88 -1.74 12.79
C ASN A 117 18.25 -0.49 12.15
N MET A 118 17.06 -0.60 11.55
CA MET A 118 16.38 0.51 10.89
C MET A 118 15.61 1.34 11.93
N GLU A 119 16.19 2.44 12.42
CA GLU A 119 15.52 3.39 13.31
C GLU A 119 14.99 4.62 12.56
N ARG A 120 14.14 5.43 13.20
CA ARG A 120 13.61 6.67 12.61
C ARG A 120 14.72 7.70 12.36
N GLY A 121 15.09 7.88 11.10
CA GLY A 121 16.02 8.94 10.65
C GLY A 121 15.46 10.36 10.77
N PRO A 122 16.28 11.39 10.48
CA PRO A 122 15.84 12.78 10.54
C PRO A 122 14.92 13.14 9.37
N THR A 123 14.08 14.15 9.60
CA THR A 123 13.26 14.80 8.57
C THR A 123 14.03 15.99 8.02
N ALA A 124 14.32 15.99 6.72
CA ALA A 124 14.97 17.12 6.06
C ALA A 124 14.02 18.30 5.87
N LEU A 125 14.57 19.52 5.94
CA LEU A 125 13.87 20.75 5.59
C LEU A 125 14.82 21.62 4.76
N ILE A 126 14.35 22.07 3.60
CA ILE A 126 15.12 22.91 2.68
C ILE A 126 14.29 24.14 2.25
N TYR A 127 14.90 25.32 2.34
CA TYR A 127 14.35 26.61 1.95
C TYR A 127 15.49 27.64 1.89
N ASP A 128 15.29 28.73 1.14
CA ASP A 128 16.18 29.89 1.14
C ASP A 128 15.33 31.16 1.27
N GLU A 129 15.60 31.99 2.28
CA GLU A 129 14.79 33.19 2.59
C GLU A 129 14.80 34.21 1.41
N SER A 130 15.72 34.12 0.43
CA SER A 130 15.68 34.92 -0.81
C SER A 130 14.56 34.54 -1.77
N MET A 131 13.89 33.39 -1.60
CA MET A 131 12.66 33.04 -2.35
C MET A 131 11.50 33.99 -2.06
N ALA A 132 11.53 34.73 -0.95
CA ALA A 132 10.62 35.83 -0.68
C ALA A 132 10.81 37.06 -1.60
N GLN A 133 11.87 37.11 -2.43
CA GLN A 133 12.07 38.16 -3.43
C GLN A 133 11.21 37.97 -4.69
N HIS A 134 10.65 36.77 -4.93
CA HIS A 134 9.77 36.54 -6.07
C HIS A 134 8.40 37.18 -5.81
N ARG A 135 8.03 38.20 -6.59
CA ARG A 135 6.74 38.90 -6.53
C ARG A 135 6.42 39.55 -7.87
N CYS A 136 5.14 39.73 -8.16
CA CYS A 136 4.74 40.55 -9.30
C CYS A 136 5.14 42.02 -9.04
N LEU A 137 5.55 42.73 -10.10
CA LEU A 137 5.89 44.16 -10.04
C LEU A 137 4.67 45.04 -10.34
N TRP A 138 3.84 44.60 -11.29
CA TRP A 138 2.74 45.35 -11.87
C TRP A 138 1.35 45.08 -11.25
N ASP A 139 1.26 44.07 -10.38
CA ASP A 139 0.04 43.73 -9.63
C ASP A 139 0.43 43.36 -8.18
N ASP A 140 0.07 44.21 -7.21
CA ASP A 140 0.41 44.03 -5.80
C ASP A 140 -0.59 43.14 -5.04
N GLN A 141 -1.74 42.83 -5.66
CA GLN A 141 -2.74 41.90 -5.15
C GLN A 141 -2.58 40.48 -5.72
N HIS A 142 -1.62 40.27 -6.62
CA HIS A 142 -1.33 38.98 -7.23
C HIS A 142 -1.16 37.86 -6.19
N GLN A 143 -1.90 36.77 -6.37
CA GLN A 143 -2.01 35.72 -5.34
C GLN A 143 -0.76 34.88 -5.13
N GLU A 144 0.04 34.64 -6.18
CA GLU A 144 1.36 34.03 -6.04
C GLU A 144 2.34 35.13 -5.58
N ARG A 145 2.57 35.20 -4.26
CA ARG A 145 3.27 36.30 -3.57
C ARG A 145 4.13 35.83 -2.38
N PRO A 146 5.10 36.64 -1.89
CA PRO A 146 6.05 36.27 -0.83
C PRO A 146 5.44 35.70 0.44
N GLU A 147 4.26 36.19 0.84
CA GLU A 147 3.55 35.81 2.06
C GLU A 147 3.27 34.31 2.12
N ARG A 148 3.07 33.65 0.97
CA ARG A 148 2.88 32.19 0.86
C ARG A 148 4.04 31.42 1.49
N PHE A 149 5.27 31.91 1.29
CA PHE A 149 6.50 31.32 1.80
C PHE A 149 6.80 31.80 3.23
N THR A 150 6.75 33.11 3.47
CA THR A 150 7.15 33.68 4.78
C THR A 150 6.20 33.25 5.89
N ARG A 151 4.88 33.31 5.70
CA ARG A 151 3.91 32.84 6.71
C ARG A 151 3.98 31.33 6.93
N THR A 152 4.33 30.54 5.92
CA THR A 152 4.54 29.09 6.08
C THR A 152 5.77 28.80 6.95
N LEU A 153 6.91 29.47 6.70
CA LEU A 153 8.08 29.36 7.57
C LEU A 153 7.79 29.88 8.99
N GLU A 154 7.09 30.99 9.12
CA GLU A 154 6.69 31.55 10.42
C GLU A 154 5.75 30.61 11.17
N ARG A 155 4.78 29.95 10.52
CA ARG A 155 3.92 28.96 11.17
C ARG A 155 4.68 27.70 11.60
N CYS A 156 5.67 27.27 10.81
CA CYS A 156 6.62 26.22 11.21
C CYS A 156 7.54 26.64 12.38
N LYS A 157 7.87 27.95 12.50
CA LYS A 157 8.60 28.53 13.65
C LYS A 157 7.69 28.60 14.89
N GLU A 158 6.44 29.06 14.76
CA GLU A 158 5.41 29.08 15.82
C GLU A 158 5.15 27.69 16.44
N LEU A 159 5.07 26.64 15.59
CA LEU A 159 4.86 25.25 16.02
C LEU A 159 6.15 24.50 16.39
N LYS A 160 7.30 25.19 16.43
CA LYS A 160 8.62 24.60 16.77
C LYS A 160 8.99 23.37 15.93
N LEU A 161 8.72 23.44 14.62
CA LEU A 161 8.98 22.34 13.69
C LEU A 161 10.37 22.45 13.05
N ILE A 162 10.81 23.66 12.72
CA ILE A 162 12.12 23.89 12.08
C ILE A 162 13.28 23.39 12.97
N GLU A 163 13.22 23.64 14.28
CA GLU A 163 14.22 23.19 15.26
C GLU A 163 14.29 21.65 15.44
N ARG A 164 13.35 20.91 14.84
CA ARG A 164 13.29 19.43 14.87
C ARG A 164 13.75 18.79 13.56
N CYS A 165 14.02 19.59 12.52
CA CYS A 165 14.43 19.13 11.20
C CYS A 165 15.95 19.08 11.05
N LEU A 166 16.43 18.29 10.09
CA LEU A 166 17.77 18.44 9.51
C LEU A 166 17.71 19.57 8.47
N PRO A 167 18.33 20.74 8.70
CA PRO A 167 18.42 21.78 7.68
C PRO A 167 19.33 21.31 6.55
N LEU A 168 18.88 21.46 5.31
CA LEU A 168 19.70 21.27 4.10
C LEU A 168 19.95 22.61 3.41
N PRO A 169 21.13 22.84 2.81
CA PRO A 169 21.41 24.05 2.05
C PRO A 169 20.72 24.00 0.68
N SER A 170 19.99 25.05 0.33
CA SER A 170 19.54 25.26 -1.05
C SER A 170 20.72 25.43 -2.01
N ARG A 171 20.64 24.77 -3.18
CA ARG A 171 21.57 24.93 -4.29
C ARG A 171 20.84 25.38 -5.55
N LEU A 172 21.57 26.02 -6.47
CA LEU A 172 21.07 26.22 -7.84
C LEU A 172 21.13 24.89 -8.59
N ALA A 173 20.10 24.61 -9.38
CA ALA A 173 20.18 23.64 -10.46
C ALA A 173 21.15 24.16 -11.54
N THR A 174 21.92 23.24 -12.11
CA THR A 174 22.79 23.51 -13.26
C THR A 174 21.98 23.55 -14.56
N LYS A 175 22.49 24.23 -15.59
CA LYS A 175 21.90 24.17 -16.95
C LYS A 175 21.75 22.72 -17.43
N ALA A 176 22.70 21.85 -17.12
CA ALA A 176 22.64 20.43 -17.47
C ALA A 176 21.50 19.65 -16.78
N GLU A 177 21.15 19.98 -15.53
CA GLU A 177 19.98 19.41 -14.85
C GLU A 177 18.68 19.92 -15.48
N ILE A 178 18.54 21.23 -15.70
CA ILE A 178 17.32 21.81 -16.32
C ILE A 178 17.07 21.27 -17.74
N LEU A 179 18.15 21.13 -18.54
CA LEU A 179 18.07 20.64 -19.92
C LEU A 179 17.76 19.13 -20.04
N LYS A 180 17.52 18.42 -18.93
CA LYS A 180 16.96 17.07 -18.95
C LYS A 180 15.50 17.03 -19.43
N LEU A 181 14.73 18.09 -19.16
CA LEU A 181 13.31 18.17 -19.48
C LEU A 181 12.94 19.44 -20.26
N HIS A 182 13.61 20.56 -20.01
CA HIS A 182 13.34 21.83 -20.69
C HIS A 182 14.31 22.05 -21.87
N SER A 183 13.83 22.72 -22.91
CA SER A 183 14.64 23.06 -24.08
C SER A 183 15.66 24.17 -23.80
N ALA A 184 16.72 24.23 -24.61
CA ALA A 184 17.73 25.30 -24.52
C ALA A 184 17.10 26.69 -24.66
N ALA A 185 16.19 26.88 -25.63
CA ALA A 185 15.51 28.14 -25.86
C ALA A 185 14.64 28.57 -24.66
N HIS A 186 14.01 27.63 -23.95
CA HIS A 186 13.21 27.90 -22.75
C HIS A 186 14.07 28.37 -21.57
N TYR A 187 15.18 27.66 -21.31
CA TYR A 187 16.16 28.09 -20.31
C TYR A 187 16.75 29.45 -20.67
N GLU A 188 17.11 29.67 -21.94
CA GLU A 188 17.77 30.91 -22.42
C GLU A 188 16.82 32.11 -22.49
N CYS A 189 15.53 31.89 -22.71
CA CYS A 189 14.48 32.91 -22.57
C CYS A 189 14.45 33.45 -21.13
N LEU A 190 14.44 32.56 -20.14
CA LEU A 190 14.42 32.97 -18.72
C LEU A 190 15.78 33.54 -18.27
N GLU A 191 16.89 33.01 -18.77
CA GLU A 191 18.25 33.53 -18.49
C GLU A 191 18.39 35.00 -18.93
N GLN A 192 17.75 35.38 -20.04
CA GLN A 192 17.74 36.75 -20.57
C GLN A 192 16.93 37.75 -19.72
N THR A 193 16.01 37.30 -18.86
CA THR A 193 15.26 38.20 -17.95
C THR A 193 16.01 38.46 -16.64
N SER A 194 17.11 37.74 -16.38
CA SER A 194 17.89 37.81 -15.15
C SER A 194 18.44 39.23 -14.91
N GLY A 195 17.99 39.85 -13.81
CA GLY A 195 18.38 41.21 -13.42
C GLY A 195 17.69 42.36 -14.20
N VAL A 196 16.83 42.07 -15.18
CA VAL A 196 16.14 43.11 -15.98
C VAL A 196 15.15 43.91 -15.13
N GLN A 197 15.27 45.24 -15.16
CA GLN A 197 14.45 46.17 -14.37
C GLN A 197 13.36 46.89 -15.20
N ASP A 198 13.20 46.54 -16.48
CA ASP A 198 12.17 47.11 -17.35
C ASP A 198 10.84 46.39 -17.13
N GLU A 199 10.02 46.94 -16.22
CA GLU A 199 8.70 46.41 -15.87
C GLU A 199 7.79 46.22 -17.09
N ALA A 200 7.81 47.17 -18.04
CA ALA A 200 6.94 47.15 -19.21
C ALA A 200 7.39 46.08 -20.23
N ALA A 201 8.70 45.91 -20.45
CA ALA A 201 9.21 44.84 -21.29
C ALA A 201 8.98 43.45 -20.67
N MET A 202 9.04 43.33 -19.34
CA MET A 202 8.71 42.08 -18.64
C MET A 202 7.21 41.78 -18.67
N GLU A 203 6.33 42.77 -18.49
CA GLU A 203 4.88 42.58 -18.62
C GLU A 203 4.48 42.19 -20.06
N GLU A 204 5.04 42.84 -21.07
CA GLU A 204 4.85 42.50 -22.48
C GLU A 204 5.28 41.04 -22.75
N LEU A 205 6.47 40.63 -22.31
CA LEU A 205 6.94 39.24 -22.42
C LEU A 205 5.99 38.26 -21.71
N CYS A 206 5.60 38.56 -20.46
CA CYS A 206 4.72 37.71 -19.68
C CYS A 206 3.33 37.52 -20.32
N SER A 207 2.81 38.55 -20.99
CA SER A 207 1.52 38.46 -21.68
C SER A 207 1.49 37.47 -22.86
N HIS A 208 2.63 36.86 -23.24
CA HIS A 208 2.68 35.77 -24.22
C HIS A 208 2.52 34.37 -23.60
N TYR A 209 2.45 34.28 -22.26
CA TYR A 209 2.36 33.03 -21.50
C TYR A 209 1.15 33.05 -20.55
N ASP A 210 0.53 31.91 -20.32
CA ASP A 210 -0.68 31.84 -19.49
C ASP A 210 -0.36 31.84 -17.99
N ALA A 211 -0.99 32.75 -17.24
CA ALA A 211 -0.80 32.97 -15.81
C ALA A 211 0.69 33.11 -15.38
N ILE A 212 1.44 34.04 -15.98
CA ILE A 212 2.88 34.24 -15.72
C ILE A 212 3.22 35.69 -15.36
N TYR A 213 4.19 35.88 -14.45
CA TYR A 213 4.84 37.17 -14.18
C TYR A 213 6.33 36.98 -13.90
N ILE A 214 7.19 37.82 -14.51
CA ILE A 214 8.65 37.70 -14.38
C ILE A 214 9.20 38.89 -13.60
N HIS A 215 9.95 38.56 -12.55
CA HIS A 215 10.71 39.46 -11.71
C HIS A 215 12.21 39.34 -12.05
N PRO A 216 13.05 40.38 -11.88
CA PRO A 216 14.51 40.30 -12.09
C PRO A 216 15.24 39.18 -11.33
N SER A 217 14.63 38.54 -10.32
CA SER A 217 15.18 37.36 -9.63
C SER A 217 14.57 36.01 -10.04
N THR A 218 13.53 35.98 -10.88
CA THR A 218 12.78 34.74 -11.24
C THR A 218 13.72 33.66 -11.73
N PHE A 219 14.59 33.93 -12.71
CA PHE A 219 15.56 32.95 -13.22
C PHE A 219 16.39 32.29 -12.12
N LYS A 220 17.04 33.09 -11.27
CA LYS A 220 17.86 32.60 -10.15
C LYS A 220 17.03 31.78 -9.16
N LEU A 221 15.82 32.23 -8.84
CA LEU A 221 14.96 31.58 -7.85
C LEU A 221 14.32 30.29 -8.40
N SER A 222 14.01 30.21 -9.69
CA SER A 222 13.59 28.97 -10.36
C SER A 222 14.71 27.92 -10.33
N LEU A 223 15.96 28.32 -10.62
CA LEU A 223 17.12 27.43 -10.45
C LEU A 223 17.29 27.00 -8.98
N LEU A 224 17.05 27.89 -8.02
CA LEU A 224 17.17 27.60 -6.59
C LEU A 224 16.05 26.67 -6.08
N ALA A 225 14.83 26.80 -6.60
CA ALA A 225 13.69 25.95 -6.30
C ALA A 225 13.92 24.52 -6.84
N SER A 226 14.29 24.39 -8.12
CA SER A 226 14.59 23.09 -8.73
C SER A 226 15.80 22.43 -8.07
N GLY A 227 16.89 23.18 -7.84
CA GLY A 227 18.10 22.68 -7.19
C GLY A 227 17.90 22.26 -5.72
N SER A 228 17.02 22.94 -4.99
CA SER A 228 16.60 22.52 -3.64
C SER A 228 15.79 21.22 -3.67
N THR A 229 14.95 21.03 -4.69
CA THR A 229 14.13 19.81 -4.85
C THR A 229 15.01 18.60 -5.21
N LEU A 230 15.96 18.81 -6.11
CA LEU A 230 17.00 17.84 -6.48
C LEU A 230 17.85 17.45 -5.26
N GLU A 231 18.37 18.42 -4.50
CA GLU A 231 19.17 18.17 -3.30
C GLU A 231 18.40 17.39 -2.24
N LEU A 232 17.13 17.72 -1.98
CA LEU A 232 16.28 16.97 -1.05
C LEU A 232 16.21 15.50 -1.46
N VAL A 233 15.89 15.20 -2.71
CA VAL A 233 15.81 13.83 -3.23
C VAL A 233 17.16 13.11 -3.13
N ASP A 234 18.27 13.78 -3.47
CA ASP A 234 19.63 13.24 -3.29
C ASP A 234 19.91 12.85 -1.83
N GLN A 235 19.53 13.69 -0.85
CA GLN A 235 19.75 13.37 0.57
C GLN A 235 18.84 12.24 1.09
N LEU A 236 17.62 12.07 0.53
CA LEU A 236 16.74 10.94 0.87
C LEU A 236 17.27 9.61 0.31
N LEU A 237 17.72 9.62 -0.94
CA LEU A 237 18.23 8.42 -1.61
C LEU A 237 19.61 8.00 -1.06
N ALA A 238 20.44 8.97 -0.66
CA ALA A 238 21.66 8.72 0.11
C ALA A 238 21.42 8.29 1.58
N GLY A 239 20.17 8.25 2.04
CA GLY A 239 19.79 7.82 3.40
C GLY A 239 20.22 8.76 4.53
N LYS A 240 20.64 10.00 4.21
CA LYS A 240 21.02 11.02 5.22
C LYS A 240 19.79 11.58 5.94
N ALA A 241 18.66 11.63 5.25
CA ALA A 241 17.34 11.89 5.81
C ALA A 241 16.35 10.79 5.40
N GLN A 242 15.34 10.56 6.24
CA GLN A 242 14.30 9.56 5.98
C GLN A 242 13.26 10.10 5.00
N ASN A 243 12.78 11.31 5.26
CA ASN A 243 11.78 12.04 4.51
C ASN A 243 12.10 13.55 4.60
N GLY A 244 11.38 14.41 3.89
CA GLY A 244 11.56 15.85 4.06
C GLY A 244 10.65 16.74 3.25
N MET A 245 10.81 18.05 3.45
CA MET A 245 10.01 19.08 2.80
C MET A 245 10.87 20.17 2.18
N ALA A 246 10.54 20.56 0.94
CA ALA A 246 11.05 21.73 0.25
C ALA A 246 9.98 22.83 0.29
N ILE A 247 10.23 23.86 1.11
CA ILE A 247 9.38 25.06 1.17
C ILE A 247 10.00 26.05 0.19
N ILE A 248 9.50 26.05 -1.05
CA ILE A 248 10.12 26.73 -2.18
C ILE A 248 9.15 27.60 -2.97
N ARG A 249 9.68 28.60 -3.67
CA ARG A 249 9.00 29.39 -4.70
C ARG A 249 10.03 29.81 -5.77
N PRO A 250 9.65 29.91 -7.06
CA PRO A 250 8.32 29.64 -7.64
C PRO A 250 7.95 28.15 -7.71
N PRO A 251 6.65 27.82 -7.93
CA PRO A 251 6.18 26.45 -8.16
C PRO A 251 6.70 25.86 -9.48
N GLY A 252 6.41 24.58 -9.74
CA GLY A 252 6.96 23.81 -10.86
C GLY A 252 5.99 22.97 -11.69
N HIS A 253 4.94 22.36 -11.11
CA HIS A 253 4.17 21.29 -11.78
C HIS A 253 3.53 21.65 -13.15
N HIS A 254 3.25 22.93 -13.42
CA HIS A 254 2.73 23.39 -14.71
C HIS A 254 3.80 23.62 -15.80
N ALA A 255 5.08 23.79 -15.43
CA ALA A 255 6.12 24.18 -16.39
C ALA A 255 6.38 23.08 -17.43
N MET A 256 6.54 23.47 -18.70
CA MET A 256 6.59 22.55 -19.84
C MET A 256 7.92 22.60 -20.60
N LYS A 257 8.14 21.68 -21.55
CA LYS A 257 9.38 21.53 -22.35
C LYS A 257 9.85 22.83 -23.02
N ALA A 258 8.94 23.72 -23.40
CA ALA A 258 9.25 24.96 -24.14
C ALA A 258 8.38 26.18 -23.76
N GLU A 259 7.68 26.14 -22.63
CA GLU A 259 6.67 27.15 -22.26
C GLU A 259 6.57 27.34 -20.74
N PHE A 260 6.51 28.60 -20.28
CA PHE A 260 6.16 28.95 -18.90
C PHE A 260 4.64 28.96 -18.76
N ASN A 261 4.10 28.46 -17.65
CA ASN A 261 2.65 28.32 -17.48
C ASN A 261 2.31 28.29 -15.97
N GLY A 262 1.21 28.90 -15.52
CA GLY A 262 0.68 28.71 -14.16
C GLY A 262 1.67 29.05 -13.06
N TYR A 263 2.31 30.22 -13.14
CA TYR A 263 3.40 30.68 -12.26
C TYR A 263 4.66 29.79 -12.23
N CYS A 264 4.74 28.74 -13.04
CA CYS A 264 5.82 27.75 -13.06
C CYS A 264 6.80 28.01 -14.21
N TYR A 265 8.10 27.88 -13.90
CA TYR A 265 9.18 28.16 -14.85
C TYR A 265 10.01 26.93 -15.22
N PHE A 266 10.42 26.15 -14.22
CA PHE A 266 11.06 24.86 -14.39
C PHE A 266 10.32 23.85 -13.51
N ASN A 267 10.13 22.62 -13.98
CA ASN A 267 9.30 21.66 -13.28
C ASN A 267 10.08 20.96 -12.16
N ASN A 268 10.05 21.59 -10.97
CA ASN A 268 10.77 21.18 -9.76
C ASN A 268 10.65 19.66 -9.48
N VAL A 269 9.43 19.12 -9.52
CA VAL A 269 9.14 17.73 -9.18
C VAL A 269 9.50 16.77 -10.33
N ALA A 270 9.22 17.13 -11.58
CA ALA A 270 9.61 16.29 -12.71
C ALA A 270 11.14 16.21 -12.89
N LEU A 271 11.86 17.32 -12.70
CA LEU A 271 13.32 17.35 -12.72
C LEU A 271 13.91 16.45 -11.63
N ALA A 272 13.35 16.48 -10.41
CA ALA A 272 13.79 15.63 -9.31
C ALA A 272 13.47 14.14 -9.55
N ALA A 273 12.34 13.81 -10.20
CA ALA A 273 12.03 12.46 -10.63
C ALA A 273 12.99 11.96 -11.71
N GLN A 274 13.22 12.75 -12.78
CA GLN A 274 14.14 12.39 -13.87
C GLN A 274 15.58 12.21 -13.36
N HIS A 275 16.04 13.06 -12.45
CA HIS A 275 17.33 12.93 -11.78
C HIS A 275 17.46 11.62 -10.99
N ALA A 276 16.39 11.21 -10.29
CA ALA A 276 16.37 9.93 -9.58
C ALA A 276 16.31 8.70 -10.51
N LEU A 277 15.70 8.82 -11.69
CA LEU A 277 15.79 7.78 -12.74
C LEU A 277 17.21 7.68 -13.32
N ASP A 278 17.82 8.82 -13.65
CA ASP A 278 19.11 8.89 -14.36
C ASP A 278 20.31 8.57 -13.45
N HIS A 279 20.38 9.20 -12.27
CA HIS A 279 21.56 9.14 -11.39
C HIS A 279 21.45 8.07 -10.31
N HIS A 280 20.23 7.77 -9.83
CA HIS A 280 20.00 6.75 -8.79
C HIS A 280 19.40 5.45 -9.35
N GLN A 281 19.14 5.39 -10.65
CA GLN A 281 18.66 4.20 -11.38
C GLN A 281 17.35 3.62 -10.81
N LEU A 282 16.50 4.48 -10.23
CA LEU A 282 15.18 4.07 -9.76
C LEU A 282 14.33 3.53 -10.91
N GLN A 283 13.46 2.57 -10.58
CA GLN A 283 12.60 1.90 -11.56
C GLN A 283 11.12 2.23 -11.34
N ARG A 284 10.74 2.72 -10.15
CA ARG A 284 9.35 3.07 -9.80
C ARG A 284 9.30 4.29 -8.88
N ILE A 285 8.87 5.43 -9.41
CA ILE A 285 8.66 6.68 -8.66
C ILE A 285 7.16 6.98 -8.67
N LEU A 286 6.58 7.32 -7.52
CA LEU A 286 5.20 7.80 -7.43
C LEU A 286 5.21 9.31 -7.23
N ILE A 287 4.62 10.05 -8.16
CA ILE A 287 4.35 11.48 -8.01
C ILE A 287 2.87 11.63 -7.66
N ILE A 288 2.59 12.26 -6.52
CA ILE A 288 1.24 12.61 -6.08
C ILE A 288 1.11 14.13 -6.16
N ASP A 289 0.27 14.60 -7.05
CA ASP A 289 -0.16 15.99 -7.14
C ASP A 289 -1.56 16.13 -6.52
N TYR A 290 -1.67 17.02 -5.54
CA TYR A 290 -2.90 17.34 -4.82
C TYR A 290 -3.03 18.85 -4.57
N ASP A 291 -2.24 19.63 -5.32
CA ASP A 291 -2.64 20.96 -5.75
C ASP A 291 -4.00 20.88 -6.47
N VAL A 292 -4.82 21.92 -6.35
CA VAL A 292 -6.16 21.91 -6.94
C VAL A 292 -6.15 22.09 -8.47
N HIS A 293 -5.00 22.41 -9.06
CA HIS A 293 -4.81 22.53 -10.50
C HIS A 293 -4.12 21.29 -11.07
N HIS A 294 -4.40 20.95 -12.33
CA HIS A 294 -3.75 19.84 -12.99
C HIS A 294 -2.31 20.19 -13.38
N GLY A 295 -1.31 19.52 -12.79
CA GLY A 295 0.11 19.57 -13.20
C GLY A 295 0.37 18.98 -14.60
N GLN A 296 -0.20 19.59 -15.64
CA GLN A 296 -0.12 19.15 -17.03
C GLN A 296 1.32 19.05 -17.54
N GLY A 297 2.23 19.90 -17.03
CA GLY A 297 3.67 19.80 -17.32
C GLY A 297 4.23 18.45 -16.84
N THR A 298 3.99 18.11 -15.57
CA THR A 298 4.41 16.84 -14.96
C THR A 298 3.80 15.63 -15.67
N GLN A 299 2.50 15.66 -15.99
CA GLN A 299 1.83 14.65 -16.82
C GLN A 299 2.56 14.47 -18.17
N ARG A 300 2.79 15.56 -18.91
CA ARG A 300 3.34 15.51 -20.27
C ARG A 300 4.77 14.97 -20.31
N PHE A 301 5.59 15.17 -19.27
CA PHE A 301 6.95 14.62 -19.21
C PHE A 301 6.99 13.09 -19.03
N PHE A 302 6.05 12.50 -18.29
CA PHE A 302 6.06 11.07 -17.96
C PHE A 302 4.97 10.24 -18.65
N TYR A 303 4.16 10.85 -19.52
CA TYR A 303 3.01 10.22 -20.18
C TYR A 303 3.29 8.88 -20.88
N ASN A 304 4.55 8.63 -21.27
CA ASN A 304 5.01 7.41 -21.94
C ASN A 304 5.86 6.47 -21.07
N ASP A 305 6.11 6.76 -19.78
CA ASP A 305 7.08 6.04 -18.94
C ASP A 305 6.49 5.42 -17.66
N ALA A 306 6.28 4.10 -17.68
CA ALA A 306 5.79 3.32 -16.51
C ALA A 306 6.71 3.37 -15.26
N ARG A 307 7.95 3.87 -15.38
CA ARG A 307 8.84 4.08 -14.22
C ARG A 307 8.41 5.26 -13.35
N VAL A 308 7.47 6.08 -13.82
CA VAL A 308 6.83 7.14 -13.04
C VAL A 308 5.31 6.95 -13.09
N LEU A 309 4.73 6.65 -11.93
CA LEU A 309 3.29 6.72 -11.71
C LEU A 309 2.94 8.15 -11.32
N TYR A 310 2.25 8.87 -12.19
CA TYR A 310 1.70 10.20 -11.89
C TYR A 310 0.24 10.09 -11.46
N PHE A 311 -0.14 10.85 -10.43
CA PHE A 311 -1.49 10.87 -9.88
C PHE A 311 -1.88 12.29 -9.48
N SER A 312 -2.91 12.87 -10.12
CA SER A 312 -3.36 14.25 -9.87
C SER A 312 -4.81 14.33 -9.40
N ILE A 313 -5.08 15.13 -8.36
CA ILE A 313 -6.42 15.44 -7.83
C ILE A 313 -6.70 16.93 -8.01
N HIS A 314 -7.48 17.30 -9.02
CA HIS A 314 -7.63 18.71 -9.41
C HIS A 314 -9.09 19.07 -9.72
N ARG A 315 -9.46 20.34 -9.48
CA ARG A 315 -10.71 20.92 -9.99
C ARG A 315 -10.68 20.91 -11.51
N TYR A 316 -11.82 20.58 -12.12
CA TYR A 316 -11.94 20.44 -13.57
C TYR A 316 -13.24 21.04 -14.10
N GLU A 317 -14.36 20.82 -13.40
CA GLU A 317 -15.70 21.31 -13.81
C GLU A 317 -15.97 21.05 -15.31
N HIS A 318 -15.76 19.80 -15.74
CA HIS A 318 -15.86 19.33 -17.13
C HIS A 318 -14.98 20.10 -18.13
N GLY A 319 -13.80 20.55 -17.68
CA GLY A 319 -12.85 21.34 -18.46
C GLY A 319 -13.13 22.84 -18.47
N SER A 320 -14.13 23.33 -17.73
CA SER A 320 -14.38 24.77 -17.60
C SER A 320 -13.49 25.46 -16.56
N PHE A 321 -12.83 24.70 -15.67
CA PHE A 321 -11.76 25.22 -14.81
C PHE A 321 -10.39 25.19 -15.50
N TRP A 322 -9.52 26.13 -15.12
CA TRP A 322 -8.15 26.26 -15.62
C TRP A 322 -7.28 25.03 -15.25
N PRO A 323 -6.40 24.51 -16.13
CA PRO A 323 -5.93 25.06 -17.41
C PRO A 323 -6.81 24.75 -18.64
N ASN A 324 -8.07 24.34 -18.46
CA ASN A 324 -9.03 24.11 -19.56
C ASN A 324 -8.53 23.09 -20.62
N LEU A 325 -7.94 21.98 -20.17
CA LEU A 325 -7.33 20.97 -21.04
C LEU A 325 -8.13 19.65 -21.11
N PRO A 326 -8.47 19.14 -22.32
CA PRO A 326 -9.15 17.85 -22.48
C PRO A 326 -8.37 16.65 -21.93
N GLU A 327 -7.05 16.74 -21.84
CA GLU A 327 -6.18 15.71 -21.27
C GLU A 327 -5.99 15.78 -19.74
N SER A 328 -6.62 16.74 -19.05
CA SER A 328 -6.76 16.69 -17.59
C SER A 328 -7.86 15.70 -17.15
N ASP A 329 -8.71 15.26 -18.06
CA ASP A 329 -9.84 14.37 -17.76
C ASP A 329 -9.39 12.93 -17.43
N TYR A 330 -10.27 12.15 -16.80
CA TYR A 330 -9.96 10.83 -16.23
C TYR A 330 -9.46 9.79 -17.26
N HIS A 331 -9.74 9.99 -18.55
CA HIS A 331 -9.44 9.02 -19.62
C HIS A 331 -8.04 9.20 -20.24
N ALA A 332 -7.28 10.23 -19.85
CA ALA A 332 -5.90 10.48 -20.28
C ALA A 332 -4.91 9.60 -19.50
N ILE A 333 -5.02 8.28 -19.67
CA ILE A 333 -4.35 7.28 -18.81
C ILE A 333 -2.84 7.07 -19.09
N GLY A 334 -2.21 7.89 -19.92
CA GLY A 334 -0.88 7.65 -20.48
C GLY A 334 -0.93 7.00 -21.87
N ALA A 335 0.23 6.83 -22.50
CA ALA A 335 0.40 6.21 -23.81
C ALA A 335 1.64 5.30 -23.85
N GLY A 336 1.77 4.48 -24.90
CA GLY A 336 2.91 3.58 -25.08
C GLY A 336 3.16 2.70 -23.84
N PRO A 337 4.41 2.57 -23.37
CA PRO A 337 4.73 1.86 -22.12
C PRO A 337 4.06 2.45 -20.87
N GLY A 338 3.83 3.77 -20.83
CA GLY A 338 3.18 4.50 -19.73
C GLY A 338 1.65 4.34 -19.66
N THR A 339 1.03 3.61 -20.58
CA THR A 339 -0.43 3.39 -20.58
C THR A 339 -0.87 2.70 -19.27
N GLY A 340 -1.73 3.39 -18.52
CA GLY A 340 -2.24 2.97 -17.22
C GLY A 340 -1.52 3.61 -16.01
N TYR A 341 -0.42 4.37 -16.22
CA TYR A 341 0.42 4.96 -15.18
C TYR A 341 0.23 6.49 -15.00
N ASN A 342 -0.71 7.11 -15.72
CA ASN A 342 -1.09 8.50 -15.52
C ASN A 342 -2.54 8.58 -15.01
N PHE A 343 -2.76 8.92 -13.74
CA PHE A 343 -4.07 8.98 -13.11
C PHE A 343 -4.52 10.44 -12.95
N ASN A 344 -5.67 10.79 -13.53
CA ASN A 344 -6.34 12.05 -13.31
C ASN A 344 -7.66 11.84 -12.57
N VAL A 345 -7.87 12.56 -11.46
CA VAL A 345 -9.12 12.55 -10.69
C VAL A 345 -9.79 13.92 -10.82
N PRO A 346 -10.53 14.18 -11.92
CA PRO A 346 -11.14 15.47 -12.19
C PRO A 346 -12.34 15.75 -11.28
N LEU A 347 -12.21 16.74 -10.40
CA LEU A 347 -13.27 17.18 -9.50
C LEU A 347 -14.22 18.11 -10.26
N ASN A 348 -15.43 17.63 -10.52
CA ASN A 348 -16.43 18.31 -11.36
C ASN A 348 -17.37 19.25 -10.59
N ALA A 349 -17.07 19.53 -9.32
CA ALA A 349 -17.78 20.50 -8.50
C ALA A 349 -16.85 21.08 -7.43
N LYS A 350 -17.18 22.29 -6.95
CA LYS A 350 -16.57 22.97 -5.81
C LYS A 350 -16.97 22.32 -4.48
N GLY A 351 -16.36 22.77 -3.38
CA GLY A 351 -16.78 22.44 -2.02
C GLY A 351 -16.46 21.02 -1.55
N MET A 352 -15.67 20.25 -2.31
CA MET A 352 -15.23 18.93 -1.90
C MET A 352 -14.33 19.02 -0.67
N GLY A 353 -14.61 18.18 0.33
CA GLY A 353 -14.07 18.32 1.69
C GLY A 353 -13.08 17.23 2.08
N ASN A 354 -12.86 17.11 3.39
CA ASN A 354 -12.02 16.06 3.98
C ASN A 354 -12.46 14.65 3.51
N GLY A 355 -13.76 14.39 3.53
CA GLY A 355 -14.34 13.10 3.14
C GLY A 355 -14.05 12.69 1.69
N ASP A 356 -14.12 13.66 0.79
CA ASP A 356 -13.86 13.45 -0.64
C ASP A 356 -12.39 13.09 -0.88
N TYR A 357 -11.45 13.91 -0.40
CA TYR A 357 -10.01 13.67 -0.57
C TYR A 357 -9.55 12.37 0.11
N MET A 358 -10.11 12.05 1.27
CA MET A 358 -9.80 10.77 1.96
C MET A 358 -10.36 9.56 1.22
N ALA A 359 -11.53 9.67 0.56
CA ALA A 359 -12.05 8.60 -0.28
C ALA A 359 -11.20 8.39 -1.55
N ILE A 360 -10.67 9.45 -2.16
CA ILE A 360 -9.71 9.31 -3.28
C ILE A 360 -8.47 8.52 -2.85
N PHE A 361 -7.92 8.86 -1.68
CA PHE A 361 -6.76 8.17 -1.13
C PHE A 361 -7.06 6.70 -0.85
N GLN A 362 -8.16 6.38 -0.18
CA GLN A 362 -8.49 5.01 0.23
C GLN A 362 -8.98 4.12 -0.92
N GLN A 363 -9.81 4.65 -1.82
CA GLN A 363 -10.49 3.83 -2.83
C GLN A 363 -9.65 3.64 -4.10
N LEU A 364 -8.73 4.58 -4.42
CA LEU A 364 -7.95 4.57 -5.67
C LEU A 364 -6.43 4.65 -5.44
N LEU A 365 -5.92 5.72 -4.84
CA LEU A 365 -4.46 5.97 -4.77
C LEU A 365 -3.70 4.95 -3.92
N LEU A 366 -4.12 4.68 -2.68
CA LEU A 366 -3.39 3.77 -1.79
C LEU A 366 -3.39 2.31 -2.27
N PRO A 367 -4.51 1.74 -2.79
CA PRO A 367 -4.49 0.44 -3.44
C PRO A 367 -3.49 0.35 -4.62
N VAL A 368 -3.45 1.38 -5.47
CA VAL A 368 -2.53 1.45 -6.63
C VAL A 368 -1.08 1.62 -6.16
N ALA A 369 -0.81 2.51 -5.21
CA ALA A 369 0.54 2.73 -4.66
C ALA A 369 1.10 1.49 -3.95
N VAL A 370 0.23 0.71 -3.29
CA VAL A 370 0.56 -0.59 -2.69
C VAL A 370 0.90 -1.63 -3.77
N GLU A 371 0.14 -1.71 -4.86
CA GLU A 371 0.44 -2.61 -5.98
C GLU A 371 1.69 -2.18 -6.78
N TYR A 372 1.94 -0.87 -6.92
CA TYR A 372 3.07 -0.30 -7.66
C TYR A 372 4.41 -0.45 -6.93
N GLN A 373 4.41 -0.43 -5.59
CA GLN A 373 5.63 -0.49 -4.77
C GLN A 373 6.68 0.59 -5.13
N PRO A 374 6.36 1.89 -5.03
CA PRO A 374 7.30 2.96 -5.34
C PRO A 374 8.56 2.88 -4.47
N GLU A 375 9.68 3.31 -5.05
CA GLU A 375 11.00 3.38 -4.41
C GLU A 375 11.28 4.77 -3.85
N LEU A 376 10.66 5.79 -4.44
CA LEU A 376 10.59 7.18 -4.00
C LEU A 376 9.15 7.66 -4.18
N ILE A 377 8.65 8.46 -3.24
CA ILE A 377 7.41 9.22 -3.41
C ILE A 377 7.75 10.71 -3.42
N ILE A 378 7.33 11.43 -4.45
CA ILE A 378 7.39 12.89 -4.52
C ILE A 378 5.96 13.42 -4.48
N VAL A 379 5.76 14.51 -3.74
CA VAL A 379 4.45 15.00 -3.31
C VAL A 379 4.38 16.48 -3.69
N SER A 380 3.82 16.78 -4.87
CA SER A 380 3.53 18.14 -5.36
C SER A 380 2.42 18.71 -4.49
N ALA A 381 2.80 19.68 -3.65
CA ALA A 381 2.07 20.07 -2.47
C ALA A 381 1.48 21.48 -2.63
N GLY A 382 0.39 21.57 -3.39
CA GLY A 382 -0.51 22.71 -3.33
C GLY A 382 -1.39 22.67 -2.08
N TYR A 383 -1.80 23.86 -1.63
CA TYR A 383 -2.72 24.04 -0.50
C TYR A 383 -3.89 24.95 -0.90
N ASP A 384 -4.30 24.89 -2.16
CA ASP A 384 -5.43 25.60 -2.76
C ASP A 384 -6.70 24.75 -2.84
N ALA A 385 -6.56 23.43 -2.67
CA ALA A 385 -7.66 22.58 -2.22
C ALA A 385 -8.09 22.91 -0.77
N ALA A 386 -7.33 23.74 -0.05
CA ALA A 386 -7.61 24.07 1.35
C ALA A 386 -8.77 25.07 1.49
N LEU A 387 -9.55 24.89 2.56
CA LEU A 387 -10.67 25.75 2.97
C LEU A 387 -10.34 27.24 2.81
N GLY A 388 -11.15 27.94 2.02
CA GLY A 388 -11.07 29.39 1.84
C GLY A 388 -10.04 29.88 0.82
N CYS A 389 -9.40 28.99 0.05
CA CYS A 389 -8.62 29.40 -1.12
C CYS A 389 -9.52 29.92 -2.25
N PRO A 390 -9.21 31.09 -2.85
CA PRO A 390 -10.05 31.69 -3.89
C PRO A 390 -10.10 30.90 -5.20
N GLU A 391 -9.00 30.23 -5.59
CA GLU A 391 -8.95 29.45 -6.83
C GLU A 391 -9.62 28.07 -6.72
N GLY A 392 -9.30 27.30 -5.67
CA GLY A 392 -9.83 25.95 -5.55
C GLY A 392 -11.31 25.89 -5.17
N GLU A 393 -11.76 26.80 -4.30
CA GLU A 393 -13.13 26.81 -3.74
C GLU A 393 -13.54 25.45 -3.11
N MET A 394 -12.56 24.71 -2.58
CA MET A 394 -12.71 23.42 -1.87
C MET A 394 -12.72 23.60 -0.35
N GLU A 395 -13.05 22.55 0.38
CA GLU A 395 -13.18 22.54 1.85
C GLU A 395 -12.19 21.59 2.57
N VAL A 396 -11.02 21.29 1.99
CA VAL A 396 -10.02 20.48 2.71
C VAL A 396 -9.50 21.27 3.91
N THR A 397 -9.74 20.77 5.12
CA THR A 397 -9.28 21.43 6.34
C THR A 397 -7.78 21.22 6.53
N PRO A 398 -7.02 22.18 7.12
CA PRO A 398 -5.58 22.03 7.37
C PRO A 398 -5.20 20.75 8.13
N ALA A 399 -6.07 20.27 9.03
CA ALA A 399 -5.88 19.03 9.79
C ALA A 399 -5.94 17.74 8.93
N CYS A 400 -6.53 17.80 7.72
CA CYS A 400 -6.67 16.65 6.83
C CYS A 400 -5.36 16.26 6.12
N TYR A 401 -4.49 17.23 5.79
CA TYR A 401 -3.23 16.95 5.10
C TYR A 401 -2.31 15.92 5.82
N PRO A 402 -2.17 15.94 7.16
CA PRO A 402 -1.61 14.83 7.93
C PRO A 402 -2.21 13.44 7.63
N HIS A 403 -3.54 13.32 7.47
CA HIS A 403 -4.23 12.06 7.20
C HIS A 403 -4.04 11.58 5.76
N LEU A 404 -3.86 12.49 4.80
CA LEU A 404 -3.51 12.16 3.41
C LEU A 404 -2.05 11.69 3.32
N LEU A 405 -1.11 12.41 3.95
CA LEU A 405 0.31 12.08 3.93
C LEU A 405 0.65 10.82 4.74
N ASN A 406 0.10 10.65 5.95
CA ASN A 406 0.56 9.61 6.87
C ASN A 406 0.57 8.19 6.29
N PRO A 407 -0.47 7.69 5.58
CA PRO A 407 -0.47 6.36 4.97
C PRO A 407 0.71 6.06 4.03
N LEU A 408 1.31 7.10 3.43
CA LEU A 408 2.46 7.00 2.53
C LEU A 408 3.79 6.77 3.28
N LEU A 409 3.88 7.13 4.57
CA LEU A 409 5.12 7.10 5.38
C LEU A 409 5.61 5.69 5.77
N ARG A 410 5.02 4.63 5.18
CA ARG A 410 5.48 3.22 5.22
C ARG A 410 5.55 2.57 3.83
N LEU A 411 5.32 3.33 2.77
CA LEU A 411 5.70 2.96 1.40
C LEU A 411 7.08 3.54 1.10
N ALA A 412 7.74 3.12 0.02
CA ALA A 412 9.08 3.61 -0.38
C ALA A 412 10.16 3.58 0.73
N ASN A 413 10.05 2.69 1.73
CA ASN A 413 10.87 2.70 2.96
C ASN A 413 10.86 4.07 3.69
N ALA A 414 9.71 4.75 3.68
CA ALA A 414 9.45 6.10 4.17
C ALA A 414 10.12 7.26 3.39
N ARG A 415 10.73 7.01 2.22
CA ARG A 415 11.33 8.04 1.35
C ARG A 415 10.26 8.87 0.64
N VAL A 416 9.80 9.91 1.33
CA VAL A 416 8.79 10.86 0.85
C VAL A 416 9.37 12.28 0.84
N ALA A 417 9.32 12.94 -0.31
CA ALA A 417 9.70 14.34 -0.50
C ALA A 417 8.46 15.19 -0.78
N VAL A 418 8.16 16.14 0.08
CA VAL A 418 7.04 17.10 -0.06
C VAL A 418 7.57 18.40 -0.65
N VAL A 419 6.97 18.91 -1.72
CA VAL A 419 7.49 20.03 -2.51
C VAL A 419 6.38 21.05 -2.72
N LEU A 420 6.55 22.26 -2.18
CA LEU A 420 5.50 23.30 -2.22
C LEU A 420 5.20 23.75 -3.67
N GLU A 421 3.91 23.69 -4.06
CA GLU A 421 3.40 24.18 -5.36
C GLU A 421 2.51 25.42 -5.12
N GLY A 422 1.18 25.32 -5.30
CA GLY A 422 0.16 26.37 -5.11
C GLY A 422 -0.41 26.50 -3.69
N GLY A 423 -1.60 27.08 -3.57
CA GLY A 423 -2.23 27.49 -2.31
C GLY A 423 -2.18 28.99 -2.05
N TYR A 424 -3.35 29.64 -2.06
CA TYR A 424 -3.47 31.10 -2.10
C TYR A 424 -4.22 31.72 -0.90
N CYS A 425 -4.98 30.93 -0.13
CA CYS A 425 -5.35 31.32 1.23
C CYS A 425 -4.14 31.12 2.17
N VAL A 426 -3.44 32.20 2.50
CA VAL A 426 -2.17 32.16 3.25
C VAL A 426 -2.31 31.52 4.64
N ASP A 427 -3.45 31.72 5.33
CA ASP A 427 -3.70 31.08 6.63
C ASP A 427 -3.87 29.56 6.51
N SER A 428 -4.67 29.10 5.55
CA SER A 428 -4.89 27.66 5.30
C SER A 428 -3.64 26.96 4.76
N LEU A 429 -2.90 27.62 3.86
CA LEU A 429 -1.60 27.16 3.37
C LEU A 429 -0.61 27.00 4.53
N SER A 430 -0.40 28.05 5.33
CA SER A 430 0.63 28.03 6.37
C SER A 430 0.30 27.06 7.50
N GLU A 431 -0.98 26.91 7.88
CA GLU A 431 -1.41 25.86 8.81
C GLU A 431 -1.25 24.46 8.19
N GLY A 432 -1.74 24.25 6.96
CA GLY A 432 -1.71 22.96 6.27
C GLY A 432 -0.28 22.45 6.07
N ALA A 433 0.60 23.30 5.51
CA ALA A 433 2.01 22.98 5.28
C ALA A 433 2.77 22.69 6.58
N ALA A 434 2.50 23.44 7.66
CA ALA A 434 3.11 23.16 8.97
C ALA A 434 2.59 21.84 9.56
N LEU A 435 1.31 21.50 9.39
CA LEU A 435 0.77 20.20 9.82
C LEU A 435 1.30 19.04 8.97
N THR A 436 1.53 19.23 7.67
CA THR A 436 2.24 18.28 6.80
C THR A 436 3.67 18.03 7.31
N LEU A 437 4.42 19.09 7.64
CA LEU A 437 5.77 18.96 8.22
C LEU A 437 5.73 18.25 9.60
N ARG A 438 4.74 18.54 10.43
CA ARG A 438 4.50 17.86 11.71
C ARG A 438 4.24 16.35 11.52
N ALA A 439 3.55 15.95 10.45
CA ALA A 439 3.36 14.54 10.10
C ALA A 439 4.66 13.88 9.59
N LEU A 440 5.46 14.55 8.76
CA LEU A 440 6.80 14.07 8.36
C LEU A 440 7.69 13.82 9.60
N LEU A 441 7.65 14.73 10.58
CA LEU A 441 8.31 14.65 11.89
C LEU A 441 7.78 13.51 12.80
N GLY A 442 6.77 12.75 12.35
CA GLY A 442 6.30 11.53 12.99
C GLY A 442 5.37 11.74 14.18
N ASP A 443 4.79 12.92 14.36
CA ASP A 443 3.76 13.19 15.35
C ASP A 443 2.42 12.53 14.95
N PRO A 444 1.47 12.31 15.87
CA PRO A 444 0.16 11.79 15.51
C PRO A 444 -0.59 12.72 14.54
N CYS A 445 -1.35 12.14 13.61
CA CYS A 445 -2.41 12.87 12.92
C CYS A 445 -3.35 13.46 14.00
N PRO A 446 -3.66 14.77 13.96
CA PRO A 446 -4.55 15.36 14.94
C PRO A 446 -5.98 14.83 14.72
N PRO A 447 -6.79 14.58 15.77
CA PRO A 447 -8.20 14.28 15.58
C PRO A 447 -8.90 15.38 14.76
N LEU A 448 -9.67 14.99 13.75
CA LEU A 448 -10.49 15.93 12.99
C LEU A 448 -11.55 16.55 13.92
N VAL A 449 -11.59 17.88 13.96
CA VAL A 449 -12.50 18.67 14.81
C VAL A 449 -13.95 18.56 14.31
N GLU A 450 -14.13 18.69 13.00
CA GLU A 450 -15.41 18.49 12.31
C GLU A 450 -15.60 17.00 11.98
N PRO A 451 -16.83 16.45 12.05
CA PRO A 451 -17.13 15.12 11.53
C PRO A 451 -16.77 15.01 10.04
N LEU A 452 -16.29 13.84 9.62
CA LEU A 452 -15.92 13.61 8.23
C LEU A 452 -17.17 13.73 7.32
N GLN A 453 -17.08 14.56 6.29
CA GLN A 453 -18.12 14.63 5.26
C GLN A 453 -18.26 13.27 4.55
N LEU A 454 -19.45 12.97 4.05
CA LEU A 454 -19.66 11.79 3.22
C LEU A 454 -19.23 12.08 1.77
N PRO A 455 -18.65 11.12 1.03
CA PRO A 455 -18.19 11.37 -0.34
C PRO A 455 -19.31 11.87 -1.26
N SER A 456 -19.04 12.95 -1.98
CA SER A 456 -20.00 13.59 -2.89
C SER A 456 -20.42 12.67 -4.06
N ALA A 457 -21.58 12.95 -4.67
CA ALA A 457 -22.07 12.18 -5.81
C ALA A 457 -21.19 12.41 -7.05
N GLU A 458 -20.65 13.62 -7.14
CA GLU A 458 -19.77 14.15 -8.17
C GLU A 458 -18.38 13.50 -8.08
N LEU A 459 -17.81 13.40 -6.86
CA LEU A 459 -16.62 12.59 -6.65
C LEU A 459 -16.88 11.12 -6.97
N ARG A 460 -18.03 10.56 -6.56
CA ARG A 460 -18.33 9.15 -6.84
C ARG A 460 -18.38 8.87 -8.34
N GLU A 461 -18.93 9.77 -9.14
CA GLU A 461 -18.86 9.66 -10.61
C GLU A 461 -17.40 9.74 -11.12
N ALA A 462 -16.60 10.69 -10.64
CA ALA A 462 -15.19 10.81 -11.01
C ALA A 462 -14.38 9.55 -10.64
N LEU A 463 -14.45 9.07 -9.40
CA LEU A 463 -13.73 7.88 -8.94
C LEU A 463 -14.15 6.61 -9.70
N LEU A 464 -15.44 6.41 -9.96
CA LEU A 464 -15.89 5.24 -10.73
C LEU A 464 -15.48 5.32 -12.21
N ASN A 465 -15.39 6.52 -12.79
CA ASN A 465 -14.81 6.73 -14.13
C ASN A 465 -13.31 6.40 -14.16
N CYS A 466 -12.54 6.85 -13.16
CA CYS A 466 -11.11 6.53 -13.01
C CYS A 466 -10.89 5.01 -12.86
N ILE A 467 -11.63 4.37 -11.96
CA ILE A 467 -11.57 2.92 -11.74
C ILE A 467 -11.89 2.18 -13.04
N PHE A 468 -12.93 2.59 -13.79
CA PHE A 468 -13.29 1.96 -15.07
C PHE A 468 -12.14 1.94 -16.08
N VAL A 469 -11.46 3.07 -16.31
CA VAL A 469 -10.38 3.14 -17.32
C VAL A 469 -9.06 2.51 -16.86
N HIS A 470 -8.74 2.57 -15.55
CA HIS A 470 -7.49 2.00 -15.01
C HIS A 470 -7.58 0.51 -14.66
N ARG A 471 -8.79 -0.03 -14.43
CA ARG A 471 -9.04 -1.44 -14.07
C ARG A 471 -8.32 -2.48 -14.93
N PRO A 472 -8.21 -2.37 -16.27
CA PRO A 472 -7.49 -3.35 -17.09
C PRO A 472 -6.00 -3.50 -16.74
N TYR A 473 -5.40 -2.46 -16.14
CA TYR A 473 -3.96 -2.37 -15.86
C TYR A 473 -3.61 -2.72 -14.40
N TRP A 474 -4.57 -2.57 -13.48
CA TRP A 474 -4.36 -2.69 -12.03
C TRP A 474 -5.30 -3.72 -11.39
N ARG A 475 -4.75 -4.71 -10.68
CA ARG A 475 -5.55 -5.78 -10.05
C ARG A 475 -6.28 -5.27 -8.82
N CYS A 476 -5.70 -4.34 -8.08
CA CYS A 476 -6.35 -3.68 -6.95
C CYS A 476 -7.68 -3.00 -7.31
N LEU A 477 -7.86 -2.58 -8.58
CA LEU A 477 -9.06 -1.92 -9.11
C LEU A 477 -10.10 -2.90 -9.70
N GLN A 478 -9.97 -4.20 -9.42
CA GLN A 478 -10.89 -5.24 -9.89
C GLN A 478 -12.09 -5.48 -8.96
N LEU A 479 -12.27 -4.67 -7.90
CA LEU A 479 -13.30 -4.91 -6.88
C LEU A 479 -14.72 -4.85 -7.42
N GLN A 480 -15.08 -3.81 -8.17
CA GLN A 480 -16.44 -3.61 -8.69
C GLN A 480 -16.86 -4.80 -9.59
N GLN A 481 -18.15 -5.13 -9.60
CA GLN A 481 -18.70 -6.03 -10.62
C GLN A 481 -18.87 -5.29 -11.96
N THR A 482 -19.09 -6.02 -13.04
CA THR A 482 -19.36 -5.43 -14.36
C THR A 482 -20.76 -5.78 -14.88
N TYR A 483 -21.25 -5.04 -15.88
CA TYR A 483 -22.55 -5.28 -16.54
C TYR A 483 -22.49 -5.12 -18.08
N THR A 484 -23.36 -5.81 -18.83
CA THR A 484 -23.43 -5.75 -20.30
C THR A 484 -24.42 -4.69 -20.82
N ALA A 485 -24.32 -4.32 -22.10
CA ALA A 485 -25.31 -3.46 -22.74
C ALA A 485 -26.73 -4.04 -22.69
N ASP A 486 -26.87 -5.37 -22.81
CA ASP A 486 -28.15 -6.07 -22.71
C ASP A 486 -28.72 -6.01 -21.29
N GLU A 487 -27.90 -6.21 -20.24
CA GLU A 487 -28.32 -6.05 -18.85
C GLU A 487 -28.81 -4.62 -18.57
N LEU A 488 -28.12 -3.61 -19.11
CA LEU A 488 -28.55 -2.21 -18.98
C LEU A 488 -29.87 -1.93 -19.70
N ALA A 489 -30.08 -2.50 -20.90
CA ALA A 489 -31.29 -2.33 -21.69
C ALA A 489 -32.51 -3.07 -21.08
N GLN A 490 -32.27 -4.21 -20.42
CA GLN A 490 -33.31 -5.01 -19.76
C GLN A 490 -33.65 -4.50 -18.33
N CYS A 491 -32.79 -3.68 -17.72
CA CYS A 491 -32.97 -3.16 -16.37
C CYS A 491 -34.06 -2.08 -16.30
N THR A 492 -35.33 -2.48 -16.14
CA THR A 492 -36.48 -1.56 -16.04
C THR A 492 -36.72 -0.99 -14.63
N ASP A 493 -36.14 -1.59 -13.58
CA ASP A 493 -36.23 -1.07 -12.21
C ASP A 493 -35.26 0.11 -11.98
N VAL A 494 -35.77 1.19 -11.40
CA VAL A 494 -35.02 2.41 -11.07
C VAL A 494 -33.98 2.16 -9.98
N ALA A 495 -34.28 1.31 -8.98
CA ALA A 495 -33.33 1.03 -7.90
C ALA A 495 -32.14 0.19 -8.39
N ALA A 496 -32.37 -0.79 -9.26
CA ALA A 496 -31.35 -1.53 -9.97
C ALA A 496 -30.54 -0.64 -10.92
N GLN A 497 -31.18 0.27 -11.68
CA GLN A 497 -30.47 1.23 -12.55
C GLN A 497 -29.48 2.12 -11.77
N GLN A 498 -29.79 2.52 -10.54
CA GLN A 498 -28.88 3.30 -9.68
C GLN A 498 -27.62 2.52 -9.25
N GLN A 499 -27.59 1.19 -9.43
CA GLN A 499 -26.40 0.37 -9.19
C GLN A 499 -25.51 0.22 -10.43
N LEU A 500 -25.98 0.63 -11.61
CA LEU A 500 -25.24 0.56 -12.87
C LEU A 500 -24.57 1.90 -13.17
N HIS A 501 -23.27 2.01 -12.88
CA HIS A 501 -22.51 3.24 -13.10
C HIS A 501 -22.35 3.50 -14.61
N ARG A 502 -22.76 4.68 -15.06
CA ARG A 502 -22.65 5.09 -16.46
C ARG A 502 -21.49 6.06 -16.62
N VAL A 503 -20.46 5.61 -17.34
CA VAL A 503 -19.31 6.44 -17.70
C VAL A 503 -19.77 7.52 -18.69
N LYS A 504 -19.59 8.79 -18.32
CA LYS A 504 -19.91 9.95 -19.16
C LYS A 504 -18.66 10.80 -19.36
N ARG A 505 -18.38 11.18 -20.61
CA ARG A 505 -17.43 12.25 -20.94
C ARG A 505 -18.23 13.51 -21.26
N ILE A 506 -17.95 14.59 -20.54
CA ILE A 506 -18.61 15.90 -20.70
C ILE A 506 -17.50 16.93 -20.87
N TRP A 507 -17.66 17.83 -21.82
CA TRP A 507 -16.70 18.90 -22.12
C TRP A 507 -17.41 20.25 -22.20
N LEU A 508 -16.98 21.18 -21.35
CA LEU A 508 -17.48 22.55 -21.25
C LEU A 508 -16.38 23.61 -21.47
N GLY A 509 -15.11 23.22 -21.57
CA GLY A 509 -13.94 24.11 -21.73
C GLY A 509 -13.81 24.84 -23.07
N GLY A 510 -14.88 24.89 -23.88
CA GLY A 510 -14.88 25.59 -25.18
C GLY A 510 -13.97 24.96 -26.25
N PRO A 511 -13.70 25.68 -27.36
CA PRO A 511 -12.66 25.30 -28.30
C PRO A 511 -11.27 25.68 -27.75
N LEU A 512 -10.24 24.88 -28.06
CA LEU A 512 -8.85 25.30 -27.83
C LEU A 512 -8.56 26.61 -28.58
N PRO A 513 -7.79 27.54 -28.00
CA PRO A 513 -7.44 28.81 -28.64
C PRO A 513 -6.72 28.63 -29.98
N GLN A 514 -6.89 29.59 -30.89
CA GLN A 514 -6.28 29.56 -32.23
C GLN A 514 -5.48 30.83 -32.50
N GLY A 515 -4.19 30.65 -32.80
CA GLY A 515 -3.25 31.73 -33.10
C GLY A 515 -2.40 32.17 -31.89
N PRO A 516 -1.48 33.13 -32.08
CA PRO A 516 -0.67 33.69 -31.00
C PRO A 516 -1.57 34.45 -30.02
N GLN A 517 -1.79 33.87 -28.84
CA GLN A 517 -2.64 34.43 -27.80
C GLN A 517 -1.87 35.41 -26.93
N ARG A 518 -2.53 36.50 -26.53
CA ARG A 518 -2.07 37.34 -25.42
C ARG A 518 -2.97 37.15 -24.21
N TYR A 519 -2.36 37.00 -23.05
CA TYR A 519 -2.99 36.73 -21.77
C TYR A 519 -3.03 38.00 -20.90
N PRO A 520 -4.05 38.17 -20.05
CA PRO A 520 -4.10 39.28 -19.09
C PRO A 520 -3.00 39.13 -18.04
N THR A 521 -2.34 40.24 -17.71
CA THR A 521 -1.19 40.31 -16.78
C THR A 521 -1.52 40.93 -15.42
N ARG A 522 -2.72 41.52 -15.27
CA ARG A 522 -3.20 42.25 -14.09
C ARG A 522 -4.65 41.86 -13.78
N GLY A 523 -5.01 41.78 -12.51
CA GLY A 523 -6.38 41.49 -12.06
C GLY A 523 -6.84 40.05 -12.36
N THR A 524 -5.89 39.11 -12.46
CA THR A 524 -6.13 37.70 -12.83
C THR A 524 -6.39 36.77 -11.66
N SER A 525 -6.08 37.17 -10.43
CA SER A 525 -6.28 36.34 -9.23
C SER A 525 -7.76 36.28 -8.85
N ALA A 526 -8.29 35.09 -8.57
CA ALA A 526 -9.68 34.91 -8.16
C ALA A 526 -10.02 35.66 -6.85
N GLN A 527 -11.28 36.08 -6.72
CA GLN A 527 -11.79 36.82 -5.57
C GLN A 527 -13.08 36.18 -5.03
N LEU A 528 -13.09 35.90 -3.73
CA LEU A 528 -14.27 35.49 -2.98
C LEU A 528 -15.02 36.72 -2.46
N SER A 529 -16.34 36.62 -2.22
CA SER A 529 -17.07 37.73 -1.60
C SER A 529 -16.55 38.01 -0.18
N PRO A 530 -16.60 39.26 0.32
CA PRO A 530 -16.14 39.59 1.67
C PRO A 530 -16.82 38.76 2.78
N GLU A 531 -18.07 38.34 2.54
CA GLU A 531 -18.87 37.51 3.45
C GLU A 531 -18.32 36.08 3.51
N VAL A 532 -17.95 35.50 2.36
CA VAL A 532 -17.32 34.18 2.26
C VAL A 532 -15.91 34.21 2.88
N VAL A 533 -15.13 35.27 2.64
CA VAL A 533 -13.81 35.46 3.28
C VAL A 533 -13.95 35.52 4.80
N ALA A 534 -14.89 36.31 5.32
CA ALA A 534 -15.12 36.41 6.77
C ALA A 534 -15.60 35.09 7.39
N SER A 535 -16.49 34.36 6.71
CA SER A 535 -16.97 33.04 7.14
C SER A 535 -15.83 32.01 7.22
N ASN A 536 -15.01 31.93 6.16
CA ASN A 536 -13.88 31.01 6.10
C ASN A 536 -12.81 31.36 7.15
N ALA A 537 -12.50 32.63 7.35
CA ALA A 537 -11.58 33.07 8.40
C ALA A 537 -12.08 32.68 9.81
N ALA A 538 -13.38 32.82 10.09
CA ALA A 538 -13.97 32.40 11.37
C ALA A 538 -13.90 30.88 11.58
N ARG A 539 -14.20 30.09 10.53
CA ARG A 539 -14.08 28.61 10.57
C ARG A 539 -12.64 28.17 10.75
N LEU A 540 -11.68 28.78 10.06
CA LEU A 540 -10.25 28.49 10.21
C LEU A 540 -9.71 28.83 11.60
N GLN A 541 -10.14 29.94 12.20
CA GLN A 541 -9.77 30.29 13.59
C GLN A 541 -10.33 29.28 14.60
N MET A 542 -11.55 28.80 14.41
CA MET A 542 -12.15 27.73 15.22
C MET A 542 -11.38 26.41 15.07
N LEU A 543 -11.15 25.96 13.84
CA LEU A 543 -10.37 24.75 13.54
C LEU A 543 -8.96 24.81 14.15
N ARG A 544 -8.23 25.91 13.97
CA ARG A 544 -6.87 26.12 14.48
C ARG A 544 -6.81 26.16 16.02
N ARG A 545 -7.87 26.62 16.69
CA ARG A 545 -8.00 26.62 18.16
C ARG A 545 -8.27 25.22 18.71
N ASP A 546 -9.15 24.48 18.05
CA ASP A 546 -9.71 23.23 18.60
C ASP A 546 -8.96 21.96 18.14
N THR A 547 -8.09 22.07 17.13
CA THR A 547 -7.22 20.99 16.65
C THR A 547 -6.20 20.59 17.72
N GLN A 548 -6.31 19.36 18.24
CA GLN A 548 -5.45 18.87 19.33
C GLN A 548 -4.06 18.46 18.81
N LEU A 549 -3.06 19.33 19.02
CA LEU A 549 -1.67 19.10 18.58
C LEU A 549 -0.75 18.52 19.66
N SER A 550 -1.22 18.33 20.89
CA SER A 550 -0.45 17.75 22.00
C SER A 550 0.01 16.31 21.71
N VAL A 551 1.20 15.96 22.19
CA VAL A 551 1.80 14.62 22.01
C VAL A 551 2.41 14.15 23.33
N PRO A 552 2.03 12.96 23.84
CA PRO A 552 2.70 12.34 24.98
C PRO A 552 4.21 12.19 24.75
N ALA A 553 5.01 12.44 25.78
CA ALA A 553 6.48 12.36 25.70
C ALA A 553 6.96 10.94 25.37
N THR A 554 6.26 9.91 25.85
CA THR A 554 6.49 8.52 25.48
C THR A 554 5.60 8.11 24.30
N ARG A 555 6.20 7.52 23.26
CA ARG A 555 5.45 6.99 22.10
C ARG A 555 4.69 5.70 22.42
N VAL A 556 5.33 4.76 23.12
CA VAL A 556 4.83 3.40 23.33
C VAL A 556 5.01 2.96 24.77
N CYS A 557 3.94 2.48 25.42
CA CYS A 557 4.00 1.70 26.64
C CYS A 557 4.01 0.19 26.35
N TYR A 558 4.64 -0.62 27.21
CA TYR A 558 4.85 -2.05 27.00
C TYR A 558 4.45 -2.86 28.23
N ALA A 559 3.43 -3.72 28.08
CA ALA A 559 2.94 -4.57 29.15
C ALA A 559 3.34 -6.03 28.94
N TYR A 560 4.07 -6.60 29.91
CA TYR A 560 4.56 -7.98 29.93
C TYR A 560 4.86 -8.40 31.38
N ASP A 561 4.61 -9.66 31.72
CA ASP A 561 4.99 -10.25 33.02
C ASP A 561 5.27 -11.75 32.83
N MET A 562 6.38 -12.23 33.38
CA MET A 562 6.79 -13.64 33.33
C MET A 562 5.85 -14.58 34.09
N GLN A 563 5.01 -14.09 34.98
CA GLN A 563 3.97 -14.89 35.65
C GLN A 563 2.95 -15.46 34.64
N MET A 564 2.69 -14.77 33.52
CA MET A 564 1.84 -15.30 32.44
C MET A 564 2.45 -16.52 31.73
N LEU A 565 3.73 -16.85 31.97
CA LEU A 565 4.36 -18.10 31.50
C LEU A 565 3.90 -19.32 32.32
N GLN A 566 3.27 -19.12 33.49
CA GLN A 566 2.92 -20.20 34.42
C GLN A 566 1.63 -20.96 34.05
N HIS A 567 0.91 -20.56 33.00
CA HIS A 567 -0.22 -21.31 32.44
C HIS A 567 0.27 -22.10 31.22
N PHE A 568 0.26 -23.43 31.28
CA PHE A 568 0.65 -24.30 30.18
C PHE A 568 -0.11 -25.63 30.26
N ASN A 569 -0.14 -26.37 29.16
CA ASN A 569 -0.82 -27.66 29.09
C ASN A 569 0.08 -28.74 29.74
N LEU A 570 -0.42 -29.39 30.79
CA LEU A 570 0.31 -30.41 31.56
C LEU A 570 0.42 -31.75 30.81
N HIS A 571 -0.47 -32.00 29.85
CA HIS A 571 -0.62 -33.30 29.19
C HIS A 571 -0.17 -33.28 27.71
N ASP A 572 -0.06 -32.10 27.10
CA ASP A 572 0.46 -31.91 25.74
C ASP A 572 1.55 -30.82 25.71
N THR A 573 2.80 -31.24 25.63
CA THR A 573 3.97 -30.36 25.49
C THR A 573 4.18 -29.81 24.08
N SER A 574 3.39 -30.26 23.10
CA SER A 574 3.35 -29.75 21.72
C SER A 574 2.21 -28.76 21.47
N HIS A 575 1.40 -28.47 22.49
CA HIS A 575 0.23 -27.60 22.41
C HIS A 575 0.60 -26.21 21.83
N PRO A 576 -0.12 -25.69 20.81
CA PRO A 576 0.29 -24.50 20.07
C PRO A 576 0.31 -23.23 20.93
N GLU A 577 -0.69 -23.05 21.80
CA GLU A 577 -0.71 -21.96 22.78
C GLU A 577 0.22 -22.33 23.94
N GLN A 578 1.49 -21.89 23.84
CA GLN A 578 2.58 -22.22 24.76
C GLN A 578 3.26 -20.98 25.38
N PRO A 579 3.85 -21.08 26.59
CA PRO A 579 4.56 -19.97 27.24
C PRO A 579 5.66 -19.31 26.40
N MET A 580 6.32 -20.07 25.51
CA MET A 580 7.38 -19.54 24.65
C MET A 580 6.91 -18.42 23.71
N ARG A 581 5.59 -18.28 23.46
CA ARG A 581 5.03 -17.23 22.60
C ARG A 581 5.42 -15.82 23.08
N ILE A 582 4.96 -15.43 24.27
CA ILE A 582 5.28 -14.11 24.85
C ILE A 582 6.77 -13.97 25.20
N ARG A 583 7.45 -15.07 25.53
CA ARG A 583 8.88 -15.05 25.85
C ARG A 583 9.74 -14.75 24.62
N GLN A 584 9.43 -15.34 23.47
CA GLN A 584 10.18 -15.12 22.23
C GLN A 584 9.92 -13.73 21.66
N ILE A 585 8.68 -13.22 21.78
CA ILE A 585 8.38 -11.81 21.50
C ILE A 585 9.25 -10.90 22.39
N HIS A 586 9.26 -11.11 23.71
CA HIS A 586 10.05 -10.30 24.65
C HIS A 586 11.56 -10.35 24.36
N GLN A 587 12.11 -11.54 24.09
CA GLN A 587 13.52 -11.71 23.72
C GLN A 587 13.84 -10.96 22.42
N MET A 588 12.99 -11.06 21.38
CA MET A 588 13.22 -10.33 20.12
C MET A 588 13.16 -8.81 20.33
N HIS A 589 12.28 -8.31 21.19
CA HIS A 589 12.23 -6.88 21.54
C HIS A 589 13.50 -6.43 22.29
N GLN A 590 14.14 -7.30 23.08
CA GLN A 590 15.44 -7.04 23.68
C GLN A 590 16.56 -7.07 22.63
N ASP A 591 16.57 -8.08 21.76
CA ASP A 591 17.57 -8.27 20.71
C ASP A 591 17.54 -7.13 19.67
N TYR A 592 16.36 -6.54 19.41
CA TYR A 592 16.11 -5.36 18.58
C TYR A 592 16.21 -4.03 19.37
N GLN A 593 16.60 -4.07 20.65
CA GLN A 593 16.80 -2.91 21.55
C GLN A 593 15.54 -2.06 21.82
N LEU A 594 14.35 -2.52 21.42
CA LEU A 594 13.08 -1.79 21.55
C LEU A 594 12.64 -1.62 22.99
N LEU A 595 12.95 -2.56 23.89
CA LEU A 595 12.57 -2.48 25.31
C LEU A 595 13.07 -1.21 26.01
N ALA A 596 14.24 -0.68 25.62
CA ALA A 596 14.80 0.55 26.18
C ALA A 596 14.13 1.83 25.64
N ARG A 597 13.30 1.71 24.60
CA ARG A 597 12.62 2.82 23.90
C ARG A 597 11.12 2.90 24.23
N MET A 598 10.62 2.00 25.08
CA MET A 598 9.23 1.93 25.54
C MET A 598 9.13 2.17 27.05
N HIS A 599 7.97 2.62 27.54
CA HIS A 599 7.68 2.69 28.98
C HIS A 599 7.19 1.32 29.48
N PRO A 600 7.96 0.58 30.31
CA PRO A 600 7.54 -0.73 30.80
C PRO A 600 6.47 -0.60 31.90
N LEU A 601 5.33 -1.24 31.69
CA LEU A 601 4.22 -1.26 32.63
C LEU A 601 4.30 -2.48 33.55
N LYS A 602 4.22 -2.24 34.87
CA LYS A 602 4.15 -3.29 35.89
C LYS A 602 2.75 -3.92 35.87
N ALA A 603 2.60 -5.13 35.34
CA ALA A 603 1.31 -5.81 35.27
C ALA A 603 0.61 -5.95 36.65
N ARG A 604 -0.74 -5.94 36.63
CA ARG A 604 -1.61 -6.15 37.80
C ARG A 604 -2.67 -7.17 37.45
N ALA A 605 -3.21 -7.86 38.44
CA ALA A 605 -4.44 -8.62 38.25
C ALA A 605 -5.63 -7.67 38.05
N ALA A 606 -6.50 -7.96 37.09
CA ALA A 606 -7.83 -7.39 37.00
C ALA A 606 -8.69 -7.88 38.18
N THR A 607 -9.46 -6.97 38.76
CA THR A 607 -10.43 -7.25 39.82
C THR A 607 -11.66 -7.97 39.25
N THR A 608 -12.45 -8.60 40.13
CA THR A 608 -13.71 -9.26 39.72
C THR A 608 -14.67 -8.30 39.01
N ASP A 609 -14.65 -7.02 39.36
CA ASP A 609 -15.56 -5.98 38.84
C ASP A 609 -15.04 -5.32 37.56
N GLU A 610 -13.78 -5.56 37.21
CA GLU A 610 -13.24 -5.27 35.88
C GLU A 610 -13.51 -6.44 34.93
N VAL A 611 -13.23 -7.69 35.33
CA VAL A 611 -13.53 -8.86 34.47
C VAL A 611 -15.04 -9.00 34.22
N CYS A 612 -15.89 -8.65 35.21
CA CYS A 612 -17.34 -8.62 35.03
C CYS A 612 -17.90 -7.47 34.18
N LEU A 613 -17.05 -6.64 33.55
CA LEU A 613 -17.48 -5.73 32.50
C LEU A 613 -17.85 -6.45 31.20
N ALA A 614 -17.21 -7.59 30.93
CA ALA A 614 -17.40 -8.39 29.72
C ALA A 614 -18.00 -9.78 30.01
N HIS A 615 -17.85 -10.29 31.24
CA HIS A 615 -18.28 -11.65 31.61
C HIS A 615 -19.28 -11.69 32.76
N THR A 616 -20.15 -12.70 32.75
CA THR A 616 -21.04 -13.00 33.86
C THR A 616 -20.25 -13.30 35.14
N ARG A 617 -20.80 -12.92 36.29
CA ARG A 617 -20.22 -13.26 37.60
C ARG A 617 -20.10 -14.77 37.80
N ALA A 618 -20.94 -15.57 37.13
CA ALA A 618 -20.89 -17.03 37.16
C ALA A 618 -19.58 -17.57 36.55
N HIS A 619 -19.18 -17.08 35.38
CA HIS A 619 -17.94 -17.45 34.69
C HIS A 619 -16.69 -17.03 35.49
N VAL A 620 -16.62 -15.78 35.92
CA VAL A 620 -15.45 -15.31 36.71
C VAL A 620 -15.31 -16.13 38.01
N ASN A 621 -16.42 -16.56 38.62
CA ASN A 621 -16.40 -17.46 39.76
C ASN A 621 -16.15 -18.94 39.42
N SER A 622 -16.45 -19.44 38.22
CA SER A 622 -16.08 -20.81 37.81
C SER A 622 -14.56 -20.90 37.58
N VAL A 623 -13.99 -19.96 36.82
CA VAL A 623 -12.54 -19.86 36.57
C VAL A 623 -11.76 -19.67 37.88
N ARG A 624 -12.23 -18.84 38.81
CA ARG A 624 -11.61 -18.70 40.14
C ARG A 624 -11.60 -20.02 40.92
N ARG A 625 -12.68 -20.82 40.82
CA ARG A 625 -12.79 -22.15 41.46
C ARG A 625 -11.98 -23.26 40.76
N LEU A 626 -11.06 -22.90 39.86
CA LEU A 626 -9.98 -23.78 39.38
C LEU A 626 -8.76 -23.74 40.32
N GLN A 627 -8.58 -22.66 41.09
CA GLN A 627 -7.50 -22.56 42.07
C GLN A 627 -7.64 -23.64 43.15
N GLY A 628 -6.56 -24.38 43.42
CA GLY A 628 -6.53 -25.46 44.42
C GLY A 628 -7.06 -26.82 43.95
N ARG A 629 -7.48 -26.96 42.69
CA ARG A 629 -7.81 -28.28 42.10
C ARG A 629 -6.55 -29.06 41.73
N ASN A 630 -6.67 -30.39 41.71
CA ASN A 630 -5.67 -31.30 41.15
C ASN A 630 -5.72 -31.33 39.60
N GLU A 631 -4.71 -31.95 39.01
CA GLU A 631 -4.50 -31.96 37.56
C GLU A 631 -5.59 -32.75 36.82
N GLU A 632 -6.05 -33.88 37.37
CA GLU A 632 -7.09 -34.73 36.75
C GLU A 632 -8.45 -34.02 36.68
N GLU A 633 -8.86 -33.32 37.74
CA GLU A 633 -10.05 -32.46 37.72
C GLU A 633 -9.97 -31.36 36.66
N LEU A 634 -8.80 -30.72 36.53
CA LEU A 634 -8.59 -29.66 35.57
C LEU A 634 -8.59 -30.18 34.12
N GLN A 635 -8.07 -31.39 33.90
CA GLN A 635 -8.13 -32.07 32.61
C GLN A 635 -9.58 -32.41 32.23
N GLN A 636 -10.36 -32.97 33.17
CA GLN A 636 -11.77 -33.31 32.95
C GLN A 636 -12.63 -32.06 32.71
N LEU A 637 -12.41 -30.98 33.47
CA LEU A 637 -13.10 -29.70 33.27
C LEU A 637 -12.71 -29.05 31.93
N GLY A 638 -11.43 -29.08 31.55
CA GLY A 638 -10.96 -28.55 30.26
C GLY A 638 -11.58 -29.28 29.06
N ALA A 639 -11.66 -30.62 29.14
CA ALA A 639 -12.28 -31.47 28.12
C ALA A 639 -13.80 -31.24 27.94
N GLY A 640 -14.45 -30.54 28.88
CA GLY A 640 -15.85 -30.09 28.74
C GLY A 640 -16.03 -28.86 27.84
N TYR A 641 -14.95 -28.20 27.43
CA TYR A 641 -14.97 -26.97 26.62
C TYR A 641 -14.31 -27.19 25.25
N ASN A 642 -14.73 -26.41 24.24
CA ASN A 642 -14.19 -26.48 22.89
C ASN A 642 -12.79 -25.85 22.82
N SER A 643 -11.76 -26.69 22.64
CA SER A 643 -10.34 -26.30 22.56
C SER A 643 -9.84 -25.45 23.74
N VAL A 644 -10.09 -25.87 24.98
CA VAL A 644 -9.53 -25.23 26.18
C VAL A 644 -8.71 -26.22 27.00
N TYR A 645 -7.54 -25.79 27.47
CA TYR A 645 -6.77 -26.50 28.49
C TYR A 645 -6.74 -25.67 29.78
N LEU A 646 -6.71 -26.32 30.94
CA LEU A 646 -6.70 -25.65 32.24
C LEU A 646 -5.44 -26.01 33.03
N HIS A 647 -5.05 -25.11 33.93
CA HIS A 647 -3.88 -25.22 34.80
C HIS A 647 -4.22 -24.61 36.17
N PRO A 648 -3.60 -25.04 37.30
CA PRO A 648 -3.89 -24.45 38.62
C PRO A 648 -3.69 -22.92 38.69
N ARG A 649 -2.86 -22.37 37.79
CA ARG A 649 -2.56 -20.92 37.65
C ARG A 649 -3.43 -20.20 36.61
N THR A 650 -4.41 -20.85 35.96
CA THR A 650 -5.20 -20.28 34.84
C THR A 650 -5.89 -18.98 35.23
N TYR A 651 -6.60 -18.94 36.37
CA TYR A 651 -7.27 -17.73 36.84
C TYR A 651 -6.29 -16.56 37.01
N GLU A 652 -5.13 -16.82 37.61
CA GLU A 652 -4.14 -15.79 37.93
C GLU A 652 -3.47 -15.24 36.68
N CYS A 653 -3.12 -16.11 35.72
CA CYS A 653 -2.55 -15.68 34.44
C CYS A 653 -3.57 -14.90 33.60
N ALA A 654 -4.83 -15.35 33.56
CA ALA A 654 -5.89 -14.65 32.82
C ALA A 654 -6.23 -13.28 33.44
N SER A 655 -6.40 -13.20 34.77
CA SER A 655 -6.60 -11.92 35.45
C SER A 655 -5.39 -10.98 35.26
N LEU A 656 -4.16 -11.50 35.25
CA LEU A 656 -2.95 -10.71 35.01
C LEU A 656 -2.85 -10.21 33.56
N ALA A 657 -3.24 -11.02 32.58
CA ALA A 657 -3.33 -10.61 31.18
C ALA A 657 -4.32 -9.45 31.01
N SER A 658 -5.55 -9.58 31.53
CA SER A 658 -6.55 -8.52 31.42
C SER A 658 -6.10 -7.24 32.13
N GLY A 659 -5.58 -7.33 33.37
CA GLY A 659 -5.13 -6.16 34.13
C GLY A 659 -3.84 -5.52 33.62
N ALA A 660 -3.04 -6.24 32.83
CA ALA A 660 -1.94 -5.67 32.05
C ALA A 660 -2.46 -4.78 30.91
N VAL A 661 -3.48 -5.22 30.17
CA VAL A 661 -4.14 -4.41 29.12
C VAL A 661 -4.83 -3.18 29.72
N LEU A 662 -5.50 -3.32 30.86
CA LEU A 662 -6.15 -2.18 31.54
C LEU A 662 -5.17 -1.07 31.92
N GLN A 663 -3.93 -1.43 32.32
CA GLN A 663 -2.92 -0.41 32.62
C GLN A 663 -2.38 0.28 31.36
N ALA A 664 -2.32 -0.41 30.22
CA ALA A 664 -1.97 0.24 28.96
C ALA A 664 -3.05 1.23 28.49
N VAL A 665 -4.34 0.88 28.65
CA VAL A 665 -5.47 1.82 28.44
C VAL A 665 -5.35 3.03 29.36
N ASP A 666 -5.09 2.81 30.66
CA ASP A 666 -4.86 3.87 31.65
C ASP A 666 -3.75 4.84 31.24
N THR A 667 -2.55 4.33 30.96
CA THR A 667 -1.38 5.13 30.55
C THR A 667 -1.63 5.89 29.24
N ILE A 668 -2.40 5.32 28.30
CA ILE A 668 -2.75 5.98 27.04
C ILE A 668 -3.78 7.10 27.27
N LEU A 669 -4.85 6.85 28.01
CA LEU A 669 -5.94 7.81 28.21
C LEU A 669 -5.61 8.91 29.23
N ARG A 670 -4.61 8.71 30.10
CA ARG A 670 -3.99 9.77 30.92
C ARG A 670 -2.95 10.60 30.16
N GLY A 671 -2.60 10.24 28.93
CA GLY A 671 -1.59 10.95 28.13
C GLY A 671 -0.14 10.72 28.57
N GLU A 672 0.11 9.69 29.38
CA GLU A 672 1.46 9.26 29.79
C GLU A 672 2.21 8.58 28.62
N SER A 673 1.48 7.94 27.70
CA SER A 673 2.03 7.41 26.43
C SER A 673 1.03 7.57 25.28
N ARG A 674 1.52 7.72 24.04
CA ARG A 674 0.65 7.85 22.86
C ARG A 674 -0.08 6.54 22.52
N SER A 675 0.61 5.42 22.60
CA SER A 675 0.16 4.10 22.15
C SER A 675 0.77 2.99 22.99
N GLY A 676 0.43 1.71 22.75
CA GLY A 676 0.96 0.61 23.55
C GLY A 676 0.97 -0.77 22.90
N ILE A 677 1.75 -1.67 23.51
CA ILE A 677 1.93 -3.07 23.13
C ILE A 677 1.68 -3.95 24.36
N CYS A 678 0.74 -4.89 24.27
CA CYS A 678 0.43 -5.86 25.31
C CYS A 678 0.87 -7.27 24.88
N ASN A 679 2.02 -7.70 25.38
CA ASN A 679 2.61 -9.02 25.17
C ASN A 679 2.09 -10.00 26.24
N VAL A 680 0.79 -10.31 26.16
CA VAL A 680 0.00 -11.00 27.20
C VAL A 680 -0.42 -12.41 26.78
N ARG A 681 -0.74 -13.28 27.75
CA ARG A 681 -1.44 -14.57 27.55
C ARG A 681 -2.04 -15.10 28.88
N PRO A 682 -3.09 -15.94 28.88
CA PRO A 682 -3.81 -16.50 27.73
C PRO A 682 -4.52 -15.44 26.86
N PRO A 683 -4.86 -15.77 25.61
CA PRO A 683 -5.67 -14.93 24.74
C PRO A 683 -7.10 -14.74 25.29
N GLY A 684 -7.88 -13.90 24.63
CA GLY A 684 -9.21 -13.47 25.05
C GLY A 684 -10.30 -13.43 23.98
N HIS A 685 -10.01 -13.23 22.69
CA HIS A 685 -11.03 -12.83 21.70
C HIS A 685 -12.15 -13.86 21.44
N HIS A 686 -11.92 -15.16 21.70
CA HIS A 686 -12.93 -16.21 21.65
C HIS A 686 -13.77 -16.35 22.94
N ALA A 687 -13.34 -15.80 24.08
CA ALA A 687 -14.00 -16.02 25.37
C ALA A 687 -15.38 -15.34 25.42
N GLU A 688 -16.41 -16.15 25.61
CA GLU A 688 -17.82 -15.74 25.63
C GLU A 688 -18.19 -15.05 26.95
N PRO A 689 -19.34 -14.35 27.04
CA PRO A 689 -19.82 -13.77 28.29
C PRO A 689 -19.88 -14.76 29.46
N ASP A 690 -20.14 -16.05 29.24
CA ASP A 690 -20.37 -17.04 30.30
C ASP A 690 -19.46 -18.27 30.29
N GLN A 691 -18.55 -18.42 29.32
CA GLN A 691 -17.66 -19.59 29.22
C GLN A 691 -16.31 -19.32 28.52
N PRO A 692 -15.24 -20.10 28.82
CA PRO A 692 -14.00 -20.09 28.05
C PRO A 692 -14.15 -20.87 26.73
N HIS A 693 -13.37 -20.50 25.71
CA HIS A 693 -13.44 -21.10 24.37
C HIS A 693 -12.13 -20.85 23.61
N GLY A 694 -11.64 -21.79 22.81
CA GLY A 694 -10.50 -21.56 21.90
C GLY A 694 -9.27 -20.97 22.58
N PHE A 695 -8.77 -21.64 23.62
CA PHE A 695 -7.69 -21.20 24.54
C PHE A 695 -7.98 -19.92 25.35
N CYS A 696 -9.05 -19.18 25.04
CA CYS A 696 -9.38 -17.91 25.66
C CYS A 696 -10.16 -18.11 26.96
N ILE A 697 -9.76 -17.39 28.00
CA ILE A 697 -10.31 -17.52 29.37
C ILE A 697 -11.16 -16.31 29.74
N PHE A 698 -10.60 -15.11 29.57
CA PHE A 698 -11.27 -13.82 29.71
C PHE A 698 -10.91 -12.95 28.51
N ASN A 699 -11.88 -12.22 27.97
CA ASN A 699 -11.72 -11.39 26.78
C ASN A 699 -11.01 -10.08 27.13
N ASN A 700 -9.67 -10.13 27.11
CA ASN A 700 -8.79 -9.02 27.50
C ASN A 700 -9.14 -7.70 26.79
N VAL A 701 -9.41 -7.76 25.49
CA VAL A 701 -9.74 -6.59 24.65
C VAL A 701 -11.16 -6.07 24.93
N ALA A 702 -12.14 -6.96 25.12
CA ALA A 702 -13.50 -6.54 25.46
C ALA A 702 -13.61 -5.93 26.87
N ILE A 703 -12.90 -6.50 27.85
CA ILE A 703 -12.76 -5.93 29.19
C ILE A 703 -12.15 -4.52 29.11
N ALA A 704 -11.12 -4.34 28.28
CA ALA A 704 -10.46 -3.05 28.07
C ALA A 704 -11.36 -1.99 27.40
N ALA A 705 -12.17 -2.37 26.40
CA ALA A 705 -13.13 -1.47 25.77
C ALA A 705 -14.22 -1.02 26.76
N GLN A 706 -14.85 -1.97 27.47
CA GLN A 706 -15.87 -1.64 28.47
C GLN A 706 -15.29 -0.82 29.64
N TYR A 707 -14.03 -1.04 30.02
CA TYR A 707 -13.35 -0.26 31.05
C TYR A 707 -13.13 1.20 30.60
N ALA A 708 -12.69 1.41 29.36
CA ALA A 708 -12.57 2.75 28.78
C ALA A 708 -13.93 3.47 28.62
N ILE A 709 -15.02 2.73 28.38
CA ILE A 709 -16.39 3.28 28.41
C ILE A 709 -16.80 3.66 29.84
N ARG A 710 -16.47 2.84 30.86
CA ARG A 710 -16.89 3.08 32.25
C ARG A 710 -16.08 4.19 32.95
N GLU A 711 -14.75 4.09 32.95
CA GLU A 711 -13.89 5.02 33.70
C GLU A 711 -13.66 6.32 32.93
N TYR A 712 -13.33 6.22 31.63
CA TYR A 712 -12.96 7.35 30.77
C TYR A 712 -14.13 7.88 29.92
N GLN A 713 -15.34 7.36 30.13
CA GLN A 713 -16.59 7.82 29.50
C GLN A 713 -16.55 7.84 27.96
N LEU A 714 -15.71 6.99 27.35
CA LEU A 714 -15.61 6.94 25.89
C LEU A 714 -16.96 6.55 25.25
N GLU A 715 -17.19 7.11 24.08
CA GLU A 715 -18.39 6.90 23.27
C GLU A 715 -18.12 6.05 22.04
N ARG A 716 -16.89 6.04 21.53
CA ARG A 716 -16.54 5.36 20.27
C ARG A 716 -15.18 4.69 20.39
N ILE A 717 -15.19 3.36 20.49
CA ILE A 717 -14.00 2.51 20.52
C ILE A 717 -14.01 1.59 19.30
N LEU A 718 -12.92 1.57 18.55
CA LEU A 718 -12.72 0.63 17.45
C LEU A 718 -11.94 -0.57 17.97
N ILE A 719 -12.44 -1.78 17.73
CA ILE A 719 -11.70 -3.03 17.87
C ILE A 719 -11.46 -3.57 16.46
N VAL A 720 -10.19 -3.71 16.07
CA VAL A 720 -9.80 -4.44 14.85
C VAL A 720 -9.23 -5.78 15.25
N ASP A 721 -9.78 -6.86 14.71
CA ASP A 721 -9.33 -8.23 14.89
C ASP A 721 -8.76 -8.75 13.59
N TRP A 722 -7.45 -9.04 13.61
CA TRP A 722 -6.71 -9.60 12.46
C TRP A 722 -6.19 -11.02 12.74
N ASP A 723 -6.65 -11.64 13.82
CA ASP A 723 -6.48 -13.07 14.06
C ASP A 723 -7.13 -13.87 12.92
N VAL A 724 -6.55 -15.01 12.56
CA VAL A 724 -7.08 -15.83 11.47
C VAL A 724 -8.41 -16.50 11.82
N HIS A 725 -8.81 -16.47 13.09
CA HIS A 725 -10.09 -16.98 13.58
C HIS A 725 -11.05 -15.83 13.90
N HIS A 726 -12.35 -16.05 13.69
CA HIS A 726 -13.38 -15.10 14.12
C HIS A 726 -13.43 -15.01 15.65
N GLY A 727 -13.26 -13.82 16.21
CA GLY A 727 -13.36 -13.55 17.65
C GLY A 727 -14.81 -13.53 18.15
N ASN A 728 -15.49 -14.67 18.07
CA ASN A 728 -16.90 -14.87 18.41
C ASN A 728 -17.31 -14.22 19.75
N GLY A 729 -16.53 -14.43 20.81
CA GLY A 729 -16.82 -13.84 22.12
C GLY A 729 -16.80 -12.31 22.08
N THR A 730 -15.84 -11.72 21.37
CA THR A 730 -15.76 -10.25 21.18
C THR A 730 -16.99 -9.72 20.43
N GLN A 731 -17.40 -10.41 19.36
CA GLN A 731 -18.64 -10.08 18.65
C GLN A 731 -19.85 -10.16 19.58
N HIS A 732 -20.05 -11.26 20.30
CA HIS A 732 -21.24 -11.44 21.16
C HIS A 732 -21.30 -10.47 22.35
N ILE A 733 -20.14 -10.06 22.90
CA ILE A 733 -20.08 -9.06 23.97
C ILE A 733 -20.50 -7.66 23.48
N PHE A 734 -20.26 -7.32 22.21
CA PHE A 734 -20.54 -5.99 21.65
C PHE A 734 -21.71 -5.93 20.66
N GLU A 735 -22.33 -7.05 20.33
CA GLU A 735 -23.27 -7.17 19.21
C GLU A 735 -24.46 -6.20 19.24
N SER A 736 -24.84 -5.71 20.43
CA SER A 736 -25.91 -4.72 20.63
C SER A 736 -25.43 -3.33 21.09
N ASN A 737 -24.12 -3.07 21.12
CA ASN A 737 -23.51 -1.87 21.71
C ASN A 737 -22.94 -0.91 20.63
N PRO A 738 -23.64 0.18 20.28
CA PRO A 738 -23.15 1.14 19.27
C PRO A 738 -21.90 1.93 19.70
N LYS A 739 -21.46 1.84 20.96
CA LYS A 739 -20.21 2.48 21.40
C LYS A 739 -18.95 1.74 20.95
N VAL A 740 -19.08 0.49 20.51
CA VAL A 740 -17.95 -0.34 20.09
C VAL A 740 -18.18 -0.85 18.68
N LEU A 741 -17.30 -0.45 17.78
CA LEU A 741 -17.22 -0.96 16.42
C LEU A 741 -16.23 -2.14 16.41
N TYR A 742 -16.72 -3.36 16.17
CA TYR A 742 -15.88 -4.55 15.96
C TYR A 742 -15.73 -4.82 14.47
N ILE A 743 -14.49 -4.90 13.99
CA ILE A 743 -14.14 -5.29 12.62
C ILE A 743 -13.21 -6.49 12.67
N SER A 744 -13.57 -7.60 12.02
CA SER A 744 -12.79 -8.85 12.02
C SER A 744 -12.44 -9.32 10.62
N VAL A 745 -11.15 -9.63 10.40
CA VAL A 745 -10.60 -10.16 9.14
C VAL A 745 -10.03 -11.55 9.38
N HIS A 746 -10.81 -12.59 9.09
CA HIS A 746 -10.52 -13.95 9.52
C HIS A 746 -10.78 -14.97 8.40
N ARG A 747 -10.26 -16.20 8.55
CA ARG A 747 -10.58 -17.34 7.69
C ARG A 747 -11.90 -17.96 8.12
N TYR A 748 -12.81 -18.18 7.17
CA TYR A 748 -14.17 -18.63 7.43
C TYR A 748 -14.48 -19.95 6.71
N GLU A 749 -14.03 -20.08 5.45
CA GLU A 749 -14.27 -21.25 4.59
C GLU A 749 -15.74 -21.73 4.62
N HIS A 750 -16.67 -20.79 4.40
CA HIS A 750 -18.12 -21.00 4.44
C HIS A 750 -18.64 -21.60 5.76
N GLY A 751 -18.06 -21.18 6.90
CA GLY A 751 -18.44 -21.63 8.25
C GLY A 751 -17.77 -22.93 8.71
N ALA A 752 -16.82 -23.46 7.93
CA ALA A 752 -16.11 -24.70 8.24
C ALA A 752 -14.82 -24.49 9.08
N PHE A 753 -14.24 -23.28 9.05
CA PHE A 753 -13.06 -22.94 9.86
C PHE A 753 -13.45 -22.57 11.30
N PHE A 754 -12.54 -22.71 12.27
CA PHE A 754 -12.81 -22.44 13.69
C PHE A 754 -13.11 -20.94 13.92
N PRO A 755 -14.12 -20.55 14.74
CA PRO A 755 -14.90 -21.36 15.68
C PRO A 755 -16.01 -22.25 15.07
N LYS A 756 -16.29 -22.08 13.77
CA LYS A 756 -17.40 -22.67 12.97
C LYS A 756 -18.76 -22.04 13.24
N GLY A 757 -19.68 -22.28 12.30
CA GLY A 757 -21.03 -21.70 12.34
C GLY A 757 -21.16 -20.45 11.47
N PRO A 758 -22.34 -19.79 11.47
CA PRO A 758 -22.63 -18.66 10.60
C PRO A 758 -22.13 -17.32 11.13
N ASP A 759 -21.79 -17.23 12.42
CA ASP A 759 -21.67 -15.94 13.13
C ASP A 759 -20.50 -15.07 12.64
N GLY A 760 -19.48 -15.68 12.02
CA GLY A 760 -18.39 -14.96 11.35
C GLY A 760 -18.71 -14.47 9.92
N ASN A 761 -19.91 -14.67 9.38
CA ASN A 761 -20.19 -14.30 7.99
C ASN A 761 -20.44 -12.78 7.80
N TYR A 762 -20.27 -12.32 6.56
CA TYR A 762 -20.34 -10.90 6.18
C TYR A 762 -21.72 -10.24 6.38
N ASP A 763 -22.79 -11.03 6.46
CA ASP A 763 -24.17 -10.57 6.70
C ASP A 763 -24.52 -10.43 8.19
N VAL A 764 -23.64 -10.87 9.09
CA VAL A 764 -23.78 -10.72 10.55
C VAL A 764 -23.34 -9.31 10.98
N VAL A 765 -24.24 -8.34 10.75
CA VAL A 765 -24.00 -6.90 11.00
C VAL A 765 -24.32 -6.43 12.41
N GLY A 766 -24.43 -7.34 13.38
CA GLY A 766 -24.85 -7.02 14.75
C GLY A 766 -26.36 -6.88 14.93
N LYS A 767 -26.79 -6.59 16.16
CA LYS A 767 -28.19 -6.67 16.62
C LYS A 767 -28.62 -5.37 17.31
N ASN A 768 -29.93 -5.12 17.41
CA ASN A 768 -30.50 -3.98 18.14
C ASN A 768 -29.84 -2.63 17.77
N ALA A 769 -29.39 -1.85 18.75
CA ALA A 769 -28.69 -0.58 18.54
C ALA A 769 -27.27 -0.77 17.95
N GLY A 770 -26.66 -1.95 18.08
CA GLY A 770 -25.36 -2.29 17.48
C GLY A 770 -25.43 -2.65 15.99
N ARG A 771 -26.60 -2.58 15.34
CA ARG A 771 -26.76 -2.99 13.93
C ARG A 771 -26.01 -2.05 12.96
N GLY A 772 -24.86 -2.51 12.49
CA GLY A 772 -23.89 -1.79 11.66
C GLY A 772 -22.49 -1.73 12.30
N PHE A 773 -22.41 -1.86 13.63
CA PHE A 773 -21.18 -1.79 14.41
C PHE A 773 -20.43 -3.13 14.52
N ASN A 774 -20.84 -4.13 13.73
CA ASN A 774 -20.15 -5.40 13.58
C ASN A 774 -19.84 -5.65 12.09
N VAL A 775 -18.57 -5.86 11.76
CA VAL A 775 -18.08 -5.97 10.37
C VAL A 775 -17.17 -7.19 10.24
N ASN A 776 -17.71 -8.28 9.73
CA ASN A 776 -16.94 -9.47 9.40
C ASN A 776 -16.46 -9.44 7.94
N ILE A 777 -15.20 -9.82 7.71
CA ILE A 777 -14.57 -9.96 6.40
C ILE A 777 -14.08 -11.43 6.26
N PRO A 778 -14.96 -12.35 5.83
CA PRO A 778 -14.75 -13.81 5.97
C PRO A 778 -14.00 -14.43 4.77
N TRP A 779 -12.70 -14.72 4.93
CA TRP A 779 -11.92 -15.36 3.87
C TRP A 779 -12.36 -16.80 3.59
N ASN A 780 -12.90 -17.02 2.40
CA ASN A 780 -13.42 -18.32 1.97
C ASN A 780 -12.38 -19.25 1.35
N LYS A 781 -11.10 -18.86 1.34
CA LYS A 781 -9.95 -19.67 0.90
C LYS A 781 -8.72 -19.37 1.76
N LYS A 782 -7.95 -20.39 2.12
CA LYS A 782 -6.58 -20.24 2.65
C LYS A 782 -5.63 -19.53 1.67
N GLY A 783 -4.54 -19.00 2.20
CA GLY A 783 -3.43 -18.46 1.39
C GLY A 783 -3.50 -16.98 1.04
N MET A 784 -4.50 -16.24 1.56
CA MET A 784 -4.52 -14.77 1.57
C MET A 784 -3.22 -14.22 2.18
N GLY A 785 -2.66 -13.16 1.62
CA GLY A 785 -1.47 -12.49 2.15
C GLY A 785 -1.66 -10.98 2.22
N ASP A 786 -0.55 -10.25 2.16
CA ASP A 786 -0.52 -8.81 2.40
C ASP A 786 -1.43 -8.01 1.45
N LEU A 787 -1.58 -8.43 0.19
CA LEU A 787 -2.39 -7.70 -0.79
C LEU A 787 -3.89 -7.84 -0.48
N GLU A 788 -4.35 -9.05 -0.17
CA GLU A 788 -5.75 -9.29 0.17
C GLU A 788 -6.15 -8.58 1.48
N TYR A 789 -5.26 -8.57 2.48
CA TYR A 789 -5.47 -7.79 3.71
C TYR A 789 -5.36 -6.28 3.47
N ALA A 790 -4.42 -5.79 2.64
CA ALA A 790 -4.32 -4.37 2.30
C ALA A 790 -5.59 -3.87 1.59
N LEU A 791 -6.17 -4.68 0.70
CA LEU A 791 -7.43 -4.34 0.03
C LEU A 791 -8.61 -4.34 1.03
N ALA A 792 -8.68 -5.27 1.99
CA ALA A 792 -9.64 -5.16 3.09
C ALA A 792 -9.46 -3.86 3.88
N PHE A 793 -8.23 -3.50 4.23
CA PHE A 793 -7.92 -2.27 4.96
C PHE A 793 -8.38 -1.01 4.22
N GLN A 794 -8.04 -0.88 2.93
CA GLN A 794 -8.33 0.34 2.17
C GLN A 794 -9.78 0.42 1.65
N GLN A 795 -10.41 -0.71 1.34
CA GLN A 795 -11.77 -0.74 0.77
C GLN A 795 -12.88 -0.86 1.83
N LEU A 796 -12.56 -1.28 3.06
CA LEU A 796 -13.54 -1.43 4.16
C LEU A 796 -13.07 -0.83 5.48
N ILE A 797 -11.96 -1.31 6.06
CA ILE A 797 -11.63 -1.04 7.47
C ILE A 797 -11.36 0.46 7.71
N MET A 798 -10.49 1.09 6.91
CA MET A 798 -10.15 2.50 7.05
C MET A 798 -11.32 3.45 6.71
N PRO A 799 -12.09 3.26 5.61
CA PRO A 799 -13.31 4.03 5.34
C PRO A 799 -14.29 4.02 6.53
N ILE A 800 -14.66 2.82 7.02
CA ILE A 800 -15.58 2.64 8.14
C ILE A 800 -15.00 3.26 9.43
N ALA A 801 -13.73 3.02 9.72
CA ALA A 801 -13.07 3.55 10.92
C ALA A 801 -12.99 5.08 10.94
N TYR A 802 -12.81 5.73 9.78
CA TYR A 802 -12.81 7.18 9.70
C TYR A 802 -14.22 7.79 9.79
N GLU A 803 -15.23 7.14 9.20
CA GLU A 803 -16.64 7.52 9.38
C GLU A 803 -17.11 7.38 10.85
N PHE A 804 -16.62 6.35 11.56
CA PHE A 804 -16.87 6.14 12.98
C PHE A 804 -16.08 7.09 13.91
N ASN A 805 -14.94 7.63 13.46
CA ASN A 805 -14.08 8.56 14.22
C ASN A 805 -13.83 8.12 15.69
N PRO A 806 -13.11 7.00 15.93
CA PRO A 806 -12.90 6.42 17.25
C PRO A 806 -12.02 7.29 18.15
N GLN A 807 -12.30 7.25 19.45
CA GLN A 807 -11.52 7.90 20.51
C GLN A 807 -10.37 7.02 21.03
N LEU A 808 -10.44 5.71 20.81
CA LEU A 808 -9.43 4.70 21.13
C LEU A 808 -9.51 3.57 20.10
N VAL A 809 -8.36 3.06 19.64
CA VAL A 809 -8.27 1.86 18.81
C VAL A 809 -7.61 0.74 19.62
N LEU A 810 -8.28 -0.39 19.72
CA LEU A 810 -7.74 -1.64 20.24
C LEU A 810 -7.53 -2.61 19.07
N VAL A 811 -6.45 -3.39 19.10
CA VAL A 811 -6.19 -4.44 18.12
C VAL A 811 -6.11 -5.78 18.82
N SER A 812 -7.04 -6.68 18.48
CA SER A 812 -6.95 -8.12 18.75
C SER A 812 -5.91 -8.69 17.78
N ALA A 813 -4.67 -8.79 18.25
CA ALA A 813 -3.51 -9.01 17.41
C ALA A 813 -3.10 -10.49 17.40
N GLY A 814 -3.87 -11.30 16.69
CA GLY A 814 -3.47 -12.65 16.31
C GLY A 814 -2.41 -12.64 15.22
N PHE A 815 -1.41 -13.50 15.34
CA PHE A 815 -0.34 -13.63 14.34
C PHE A 815 -0.30 -15.02 13.70
N ASP A 816 -1.46 -15.69 13.61
CA ASP A 816 -1.67 -16.97 12.93
C ASP A 816 -2.14 -16.83 11.48
N ALA A 817 -2.60 -15.65 11.08
CA ALA A 817 -2.69 -15.30 9.66
C ALA A 817 -1.30 -15.11 9.01
N ALA A 818 -0.24 -15.12 9.83
CA ALA A 818 1.14 -14.90 9.41
C ALA A 818 1.72 -16.05 8.58
N ILE A 819 2.66 -15.72 7.70
CA ILE A 819 3.42 -16.68 6.93
C ILE A 819 4.16 -17.67 7.85
N GLY A 820 3.96 -18.96 7.59
CA GLY A 820 4.57 -20.06 8.34
C GLY A 820 3.86 -20.47 9.63
N ASP A 821 2.69 -19.91 9.96
CA ASP A 821 1.89 -20.42 11.08
C ASP A 821 1.28 -21.81 10.79
N PRO A 822 1.27 -22.75 11.76
CA PRO A 822 0.73 -24.09 11.54
C PRO A 822 -0.80 -24.19 11.44
N LEU A 823 -1.58 -23.21 11.92
CA LEU A 823 -3.05 -23.30 12.00
C LEU A 823 -3.75 -22.45 10.92
N GLY A 824 -3.38 -21.18 10.80
CA GLY A 824 -4.14 -20.23 9.97
C GLY A 824 -4.06 -20.48 8.47
N GLY A 825 -2.89 -20.85 7.95
CA GLY A 825 -2.69 -21.17 6.53
C GLY A 825 -2.79 -19.95 5.58
N CYS A 826 -2.74 -18.74 6.11
CA CYS A 826 -2.54 -17.49 5.36
C CYS A 826 -1.04 -17.19 5.20
N LYS A 827 -0.72 -16.00 4.66
CA LYS A 827 0.62 -15.61 4.22
C LYS A 827 0.95 -14.13 4.54
N VAL A 828 0.33 -13.56 5.57
CA VAL A 828 0.63 -12.17 5.98
C VAL A 828 2.07 -12.10 6.46
N THR A 829 2.84 -11.13 5.98
CA THR A 829 4.24 -10.94 6.37
C THR A 829 4.34 -10.08 7.64
N PRO A 830 5.46 -10.17 8.40
CA PRO A 830 5.73 -9.25 9.50
C PRO A 830 5.60 -7.77 9.09
N GLU A 831 6.04 -7.44 7.87
CA GLU A 831 5.94 -6.11 7.27
C GLU A 831 4.47 -5.71 7.06
N GLY A 832 3.61 -6.63 6.61
CA GLY A 832 2.17 -6.42 6.49
C GLY A 832 1.53 -5.97 7.79
N TYR A 833 1.77 -6.68 8.90
CA TYR A 833 1.30 -6.27 10.23
C TYR A 833 1.86 -4.90 10.66
N GLY A 834 3.11 -4.60 10.34
CA GLY A 834 3.71 -3.28 10.56
C GLY A 834 3.01 -2.16 9.79
N LEU A 835 2.56 -2.42 8.55
CA LEU A 835 1.80 -1.49 7.71
C LEU A 835 0.36 -1.31 8.21
N PHE A 836 -0.32 -2.39 8.61
CA PHE A 836 -1.68 -2.33 9.16
C PHE A 836 -1.73 -1.55 10.47
N THR A 837 -0.74 -1.77 11.36
CA THR A 837 -0.53 -0.98 12.58
C THR A 837 -0.38 0.52 12.26
N HIS A 838 0.29 0.85 11.15
CA HIS A 838 0.59 2.24 10.78
C HIS A 838 -0.64 2.98 10.29
N TRP A 839 -1.47 2.36 9.47
CA TRP A 839 -2.73 2.96 9.01
C TRP A 839 -3.68 3.22 10.17
N LEU A 840 -3.80 2.28 11.12
CA LEU A 840 -4.56 2.49 12.36
C LEU A 840 -3.99 3.61 13.24
N SER A 841 -2.67 3.86 13.20
CA SER A 841 -2.01 4.92 14.00
C SER A 841 -2.33 6.36 13.59
N ALA A 842 -3.09 6.55 12.51
CA ALA A 842 -3.68 7.83 12.11
C ALA A 842 -5.00 8.14 12.84
N LEU A 843 -5.70 7.12 13.33
CA LEU A 843 -6.98 7.25 14.03
C LEU A 843 -6.77 7.66 15.49
N ALA A 844 -7.82 8.16 16.16
CA ALA A 844 -7.84 8.41 17.61
C ALA A 844 -6.69 9.29 18.16
N GLY A 845 -6.09 10.19 17.36
CA GLY A 845 -4.90 10.93 17.75
C GLY A 845 -3.65 10.04 17.97
N GLY A 846 -3.63 8.88 17.33
CA GLY A 846 -2.60 7.85 17.50
C GLY A 846 -2.75 6.97 18.73
N ARG A 847 -3.89 7.02 19.45
CA ARG A 847 -4.21 6.15 20.59
C ARG A 847 -4.59 4.74 20.13
N VAL A 848 -3.56 3.94 19.83
CA VAL A 848 -3.63 2.54 19.43
C VAL A 848 -3.03 1.63 20.50
N LEU A 849 -3.68 0.52 20.81
CA LEU A 849 -3.18 -0.51 21.73
C LEU A 849 -3.25 -1.89 21.06
N VAL A 850 -2.10 -2.53 20.87
CA VAL A 850 -1.98 -3.84 20.19
C VAL A 850 -1.84 -4.96 21.22
N CYS A 851 -2.81 -5.87 21.30
CA CYS A 851 -2.88 -6.94 22.30
C CYS A 851 -2.69 -8.31 21.65
N LEU A 852 -1.71 -9.11 22.11
CA LEU A 852 -1.49 -10.45 21.57
C LEU A 852 -2.69 -11.37 21.81
N GLU A 853 -3.23 -11.94 20.72
CA GLU A 853 -4.28 -12.97 20.74
C GLU A 853 -3.70 -14.33 20.29
N GLY A 854 -4.04 -14.84 19.10
CA GLY A 854 -3.49 -16.07 18.52
C GLY A 854 -2.10 -15.94 17.88
N GLY A 855 -1.78 -16.84 16.95
CA GLY A 855 -0.43 -17.00 16.37
C GLY A 855 0.48 -17.92 17.18
N TYR A 856 1.01 -18.95 16.53
CA TYR A 856 1.57 -20.14 17.17
C TYR A 856 2.94 -20.56 16.62
N ASN A 857 3.34 -20.09 15.44
CA ASN A 857 4.77 -20.09 15.06
C ASN A 857 5.53 -19.01 15.83
N VAL A 858 6.29 -19.42 16.86
CA VAL A 858 7.03 -18.53 17.77
C VAL A 858 8.01 -17.57 17.07
N ASN A 859 8.44 -17.85 15.84
CA ASN A 859 9.26 -16.92 15.06
C ASN A 859 8.39 -15.90 14.32
N SER A 860 7.34 -16.35 13.62
CA SER A 860 6.43 -15.48 12.87
C SER A 860 5.79 -14.42 13.78
N ILE A 861 5.30 -14.82 14.95
CA ILE A 861 4.67 -13.90 15.90
C ILE A 861 5.68 -12.91 16.51
N ALA A 862 6.93 -13.34 16.71
CA ALA A 862 7.98 -12.49 17.27
C ALA A 862 8.38 -11.40 16.26
N TYR A 863 8.59 -11.76 14.98
CA TYR A 863 8.86 -10.76 13.95
C TYR A 863 7.67 -9.82 13.73
N ALA A 864 6.43 -10.35 13.66
CA ALA A 864 5.24 -9.54 13.41
C ALA A 864 4.98 -8.52 14.55
N MET A 865 4.96 -8.95 15.81
CA MET A 865 4.79 -8.04 16.96
C MET A 865 5.96 -7.04 17.07
N THR A 866 7.17 -7.44 16.65
CA THR A 866 8.33 -6.54 16.58
C THR A 866 8.14 -5.47 15.49
N MET A 867 7.58 -5.79 14.32
CA MET A 867 7.25 -4.79 13.29
C MET A 867 6.12 -3.84 13.72
N CYS A 868 5.06 -4.34 14.38
CA CYS A 868 4.02 -3.50 14.99
C CYS A 868 4.63 -2.48 15.97
N THR A 869 5.53 -2.94 16.83
CA THR A 869 6.20 -2.12 17.84
C THR A 869 7.13 -1.07 17.21
N LYS A 870 7.91 -1.45 16.19
CA LYS A 870 8.73 -0.51 15.41
C LYS A 870 7.88 0.59 14.77
N THR A 871 6.76 0.22 14.15
CA THR A 871 5.81 1.19 13.59
C THR A 871 5.34 2.22 14.63
N LEU A 872 4.90 1.78 15.81
CA LEU A 872 4.41 2.68 16.87
C LEU A 872 5.52 3.55 17.50
N LEU A 873 6.74 3.01 17.60
CA LEU A 873 7.94 3.78 17.97
C LEU A 873 8.31 4.85 16.91
N GLY A 874 7.77 4.74 15.69
CA GLY A 874 8.00 5.66 14.58
C GLY A 874 9.07 5.18 13.57
N ASP A 875 9.73 4.05 13.82
CA ASP A 875 10.76 3.47 12.94
C ASP A 875 10.19 3.10 11.57
N PRO A 876 11.00 3.16 10.50
CA PRO A 876 10.61 2.60 9.22
C PRO A 876 10.55 1.07 9.31
N VAL A 877 9.47 0.52 8.75
CA VAL A 877 9.32 -0.90 8.43
C VAL A 877 9.51 -1.04 6.91
N PRO A 878 10.17 -2.11 6.41
CA PRO A 878 10.30 -2.32 4.97
C PRO A 878 8.93 -2.42 4.29
N THR A 879 8.79 -1.87 3.08
CA THR A 879 7.56 -2.03 2.30
C THR A 879 7.30 -3.53 2.04
N PRO A 880 6.08 -4.08 2.31
CA PRO A 880 5.77 -5.49 2.02
C PRO A 880 5.99 -5.81 0.53
N GLN A 881 6.43 -7.04 0.23
CA GLN A 881 6.87 -7.43 -1.11
C GLN A 881 5.76 -8.11 -1.93
N PHE A 882 4.92 -7.30 -2.56
CA PHE A 882 3.88 -7.71 -3.52
C PHE A 882 4.49 -8.14 -4.87
N GLY A 883 5.29 -9.20 -4.85
CA GLY A 883 6.20 -9.58 -5.94
C GLY A 883 5.60 -9.44 -7.35
N THR A 884 6.32 -8.71 -8.21
CA THR A 884 5.89 -8.17 -9.53
C THR A 884 4.96 -9.12 -10.30
N THR A 885 3.67 -8.80 -10.34
CA THR A 885 2.60 -9.77 -10.69
C THR A 885 1.67 -9.36 -11.83
N THR A 886 1.91 -8.23 -12.51
CA THR A 886 1.14 -7.78 -13.70
C THR A 886 1.10 -8.81 -14.85
N GLN A 887 2.05 -9.75 -14.90
CA GLN A 887 2.09 -10.85 -15.89
C GLN A 887 1.66 -12.23 -15.36
N ARG A 888 1.06 -12.32 -14.17
CA ARG A 888 0.57 -13.61 -13.62
C ARG A 888 -0.96 -13.62 -13.49
N PRO A 889 -1.63 -14.75 -13.80
CA PRO A 889 -3.06 -14.86 -13.59
C PRO A 889 -3.41 -14.67 -12.10
N PRO A 890 -4.56 -14.07 -11.76
CA PRO A 890 -5.03 -13.96 -10.39
C PRO A 890 -5.04 -15.31 -9.66
N THR A 891 -4.66 -15.31 -8.39
CA THR A 891 -4.70 -16.53 -7.58
C THR A 891 -6.13 -16.83 -7.13
N VAL A 892 -6.43 -18.10 -6.82
CA VAL A 892 -7.74 -18.49 -6.25
C VAL A 892 -8.03 -17.79 -4.91
N ALA A 893 -6.98 -17.44 -4.16
CA ALA A 893 -7.10 -16.62 -2.96
C ALA A 893 -7.53 -15.19 -3.31
N PHE A 894 -6.84 -14.54 -4.25
CA PHE A 894 -7.18 -13.18 -4.71
C PHE A 894 -8.60 -13.10 -5.31
N GLN A 895 -9.00 -14.08 -6.13
CA GLN A 895 -10.36 -14.15 -6.69
C GLN A 895 -11.40 -14.24 -5.58
N SER A 896 -11.21 -15.13 -4.60
CA SER A 896 -12.15 -15.26 -3.48
C SER A 896 -12.10 -14.08 -2.49
N CYS A 897 -10.98 -13.35 -2.43
CA CYS A 897 -10.92 -12.05 -1.75
C CYS A 897 -11.82 -11.02 -2.44
N MET A 898 -11.77 -10.88 -3.78
CA MET A 898 -12.66 -9.96 -4.50
C MET A 898 -14.13 -10.32 -4.32
N GLU A 899 -14.50 -11.60 -4.39
CA GLU A 899 -15.86 -12.09 -4.08
C GLU A 899 -16.30 -11.70 -2.65
N THR A 900 -15.43 -11.93 -1.67
CA THR A 900 -15.69 -11.62 -0.24
C THR A 900 -15.85 -10.11 -0.03
N LEU A 901 -14.96 -9.29 -0.59
CA LEU A 901 -15.02 -7.84 -0.46
C LEU A 901 -16.25 -7.23 -1.16
N GLN A 902 -16.68 -7.77 -2.31
CA GLN A 902 -17.94 -7.38 -2.96
C GLN A 902 -19.14 -7.64 -2.04
N GLN A 903 -19.21 -8.83 -1.42
CA GLN A 903 -20.28 -9.20 -0.49
C GLN A 903 -20.28 -8.29 0.76
N CYS A 904 -19.10 -8.00 1.30
CA CYS A 904 -18.94 -7.09 2.43
C CYS A 904 -19.38 -5.66 2.07
N VAL A 905 -18.94 -5.09 0.95
CA VAL A 905 -19.36 -3.74 0.51
C VAL A 905 -20.87 -3.68 0.28
N GLU A 906 -21.47 -4.69 -0.37
CA GLU A 906 -22.92 -4.74 -0.61
C GLU A 906 -23.73 -4.71 0.69
N VAL A 907 -23.28 -5.42 1.74
CA VAL A 907 -23.94 -5.38 3.04
C VAL A 907 -23.63 -4.09 3.80
N GLN A 908 -22.36 -3.70 3.90
CA GLN A 908 -21.92 -2.64 4.80
C GLN A 908 -22.26 -1.24 4.30
N ARG A 909 -22.38 -1.00 2.99
CA ARG A 909 -22.84 0.30 2.42
C ARG A 909 -24.25 0.74 2.88
N LYS A 910 -25.03 -0.20 3.41
CA LYS A 910 -26.34 0.06 4.01
C LYS A 910 -26.19 0.83 5.34
N HIS A 911 -25.08 0.61 6.04
CA HIS A 911 -24.72 1.23 7.31
C HIS A 911 -23.74 2.40 7.14
N TRP A 912 -22.65 2.18 6.41
CA TRP A 912 -21.52 3.10 6.27
C TRP A 912 -21.52 3.76 4.89
N LYS A 913 -21.59 5.10 4.85
CA LYS A 913 -21.74 5.89 3.62
C LYS A 913 -20.41 6.28 2.96
N SER A 914 -19.30 6.02 3.63
CA SER A 914 -17.97 5.97 3.01
C SER A 914 -17.85 4.88 1.92
N LEU A 915 -18.73 3.85 1.92
CA LEU A 915 -18.68 2.70 1.01
C LEU A 915 -19.56 2.83 -0.26
N VAL A 916 -19.83 4.06 -0.73
CA VAL A 916 -20.73 4.32 -1.87
C VAL A 916 -20.22 3.87 -3.25
N PHE A 917 -18.98 3.39 -3.35
CA PHE A 917 -18.29 3.00 -4.59
C PHE A 917 -18.60 1.56 -5.06
N GLY A 918 -19.47 0.83 -4.36
CA GLY A 918 -19.93 -0.52 -4.71
C GLY A 918 -20.95 -0.58 -5.86
N CYS A 919 -20.76 0.18 -6.93
CA CYS A 919 -21.58 0.11 -8.14
C CYS A 919 -21.02 -0.90 -9.15
N LYS A 920 -21.85 -1.43 -10.05
CA LYS A 920 -21.37 -2.16 -11.23
C LYS A 920 -20.84 -1.16 -12.27
N LEU A 921 -19.73 -1.48 -12.91
CA LEU A 921 -19.15 -0.72 -14.02
C LEU A 921 -19.57 -1.35 -15.38
N PRO A 922 -19.51 -0.63 -16.51
CA PRO A 922 -19.70 -1.26 -17.81
C PRO A 922 -18.64 -2.34 -18.06
N GLN A 923 -19.01 -3.43 -18.73
CA GLN A 923 -18.01 -4.26 -19.42
C GLN A 923 -17.46 -3.45 -20.60
N SER A 924 -16.15 -3.17 -20.58
CA SER A 924 -15.47 -2.66 -21.77
C SER A 924 -15.50 -3.71 -22.87
N ALA A 925 -15.88 -3.32 -24.09
CA ALA A 925 -15.44 -4.05 -25.27
C ALA A 925 -13.90 -4.01 -25.29
N LEU A 926 -13.24 -5.17 -25.27
CA LEU A 926 -11.78 -5.28 -25.25
C LEU A 926 -11.18 -4.77 -26.58
N GLY A 927 -10.98 -3.46 -26.67
CA GLY A 927 -10.40 -2.77 -27.83
C GLY A 927 -10.94 -1.36 -28.09
N GLU A 928 -12.14 -0.99 -27.62
CA GLU A 928 -12.79 0.29 -27.98
C GLU A 928 -12.43 1.47 -27.03
N ASN A 929 -11.17 1.53 -26.60
CA ASN A 929 -10.61 2.78 -26.08
C ASN A 929 -10.17 3.64 -27.27
N ASN A 930 -11.03 4.55 -27.73
CA ASN A 930 -10.79 5.44 -28.88
C ASN A 930 -9.74 6.55 -28.60
N ASN A 931 -8.65 6.20 -27.93
CA ASN A 931 -7.60 7.13 -27.50
C ASN A 931 -6.62 7.48 -28.65
N GLU A 932 -6.51 6.63 -29.68
CA GLU A 932 -5.56 6.83 -30.78
C GLU A 932 -5.89 8.06 -31.66
N ASP A 933 -7.17 8.32 -31.94
CA ASP A 933 -7.59 9.34 -32.93
C ASP A 933 -7.39 10.81 -32.50
N PHE A 934 -7.24 11.10 -31.20
CA PHE A 934 -7.18 12.48 -30.70
C PHE A 934 -5.84 12.84 -30.04
N LEU A 935 -5.41 12.07 -29.03
CA LEU A 935 -4.18 12.36 -28.28
C LEU A 935 -2.91 12.18 -29.13
N ALA A 936 -2.90 11.23 -30.08
CA ALA A 936 -1.78 11.09 -31.01
C ALA A 936 -1.61 12.34 -31.90
N ALA A 937 -2.70 12.99 -32.31
CA ALA A 937 -2.65 14.20 -33.12
C ALA A 937 -2.08 15.38 -32.33
N THR A 938 -2.48 15.55 -31.06
CA THR A 938 -1.94 16.62 -30.19
C THR A 938 -0.47 16.36 -29.83
N MET A 939 -0.08 15.12 -29.50
CA MET A 939 1.32 14.81 -29.18
C MET A 939 2.25 14.89 -30.39
N GLN A 940 1.78 14.56 -31.60
CA GLN A 940 2.52 14.78 -32.85
C GLN A 940 2.73 16.28 -33.16
N GLN A 941 1.90 17.17 -32.63
CA GLN A 941 2.06 18.63 -32.79
C GLN A 941 2.96 19.27 -31.72
N LEU A 942 3.34 18.55 -30.66
CA LEU A 942 4.11 19.06 -29.53
C LEU A 942 5.56 18.55 -29.46
N ASP A 943 5.98 17.73 -30.44
CA ASP A 943 7.34 17.20 -30.61
C ASP A 943 7.98 16.65 -29.32
N ILE A 944 7.24 15.76 -28.64
CA ILE A 944 7.71 14.97 -27.48
C ILE A 944 7.94 13.52 -27.91
N SER A 945 8.87 13.33 -28.83
CA SER A 945 9.54 12.04 -29.02
C SER A 945 10.63 11.89 -27.95
N ASN A 946 10.65 10.76 -27.24
CA ASN A 946 11.74 10.37 -26.32
C ASN A 946 12.70 9.37 -27.02
N ASP A 947 12.81 9.45 -28.34
CA ASP A 947 13.62 8.56 -29.18
C ASP A 947 15.08 9.03 -29.25
N ASP A 948 15.77 9.03 -28.11
CA ASP A 948 17.23 9.16 -28.05
C ASP A 948 17.87 8.10 -27.11
N ALA A 949 17.34 6.88 -27.19
CA ALA A 949 17.92 5.70 -26.57
C ALA A 949 19.23 5.31 -27.29
N THR A 950 20.35 5.91 -26.88
CA THR A 950 21.67 5.79 -27.53
C THR A 950 22.10 4.33 -27.75
N ALA A 951 22.07 3.87 -29.00
CA ALA A 951 22.44 2.51 -29.37
C ALA A 951 23.97 2.33 -29.50
N THR A 952 24.52 1.35 -28.80
CA THR A 952 25.96 1.03 -28.84
C THR A 952 26.30 -0.09 -29.82
N ASP A 953 27.17 0.22 -30.78
CA ASP A 953 27.97 -0.67 -31.64
C ASP A 953 27.30 -1.72 -32.55
N GLY A 954 27.75 -1.76 -33.81
CA GLY A 954 27.29 -2.72 -34.83
C GLY A 954 27.77 -2.45 -36.25
N ALA A 955 29.05 -2.10 -36.45
CA ALA A 955 29.56 -1.68 -37.75
C ALA A 955 29.70 -2.81 -38.80
N ILE A 956 29.24 -2.54 -40.03
CA ILE A 956 29.80 -2.96 -41.34
C ILE A 956 29.01 -2.16 -42.41
N GLY A 957 29.70 -1.56 -43.38
CA GLY A 957 29.08 -0.77 -44.45
C GLY A 957 29.24 -1.37 -45.85
N ILE A 958 28.65 -0.72 -46.86
CA ILE A 958 29.05 -0.71 -48.28
C ILE A 958 28.26 0.41 -49.00
N GLU A 959 28.70 0.77 -50.21
CA GLU A 959 28.46 2.07 -50.85
C GLU A 959 27.22 2.16 -51.77
N HIS A 960 26.94 3.41 -52.19
CA HIS A 960 26.45 3.83 -53.51
C HIS A 960 24.97 3.69 -53.95
N ALA A 961 24.40 4.89 -54.15
CA ALA A 961 23.83 5.38 -55.43
C ALA A 961 22.31 5.28 -55.74
N SER A 962 21.72 6.49 -55.91
CA SER A 962 20.77 6.91 -56.97
C SER A 962 19.43 6.19 -57.21
N GLY A 963 18.35 6.97 -57.32
CA GLY A 963 17.10 6.55 -57.97
C GLY A 963 15.94 7.51 -57.71
N GLN A 964 15.30 8.03 -58.78
CA GLN A 964 14.07 8.84 -58.69
C GLN A 964 12.82 7.98 -58.97
N GLU A 965 11.65 8.62 -58.85
CA GLU A 965 10.37 8.28 -59.51
C GLU A 965 9.34 7.33 -58.82
N ARG A 966 8.48 7.98 -58.01
CA ARG A 966 7.02 8.17 -58.28
C ARG A 966 6.05 6.96 -58.14
N PRO A 967 4.71 7.20 -58.04
CA PRO A 967 3.92 6.51 -57.00
C PRO A 967 2.73 5.65 -57.45
N SER A 968 2.27 4.82 -56.52
CA SER A 968 0.86 4.40 -56.34
C SER A 968 0.64 3.96 -54.87
N GLY A 969 -0.57 3.93 -54.31
CA GLY A 969 -1.84 4.45 -54.82
C GLY A 969 -3.06 3.55 -54.55
N SER A 970 -3.52 3.42 -53.30
CA SER A 970 -4.85 2.88 -52.98
C SER A 970 -5.31 3.19 -51.54
N LYS A 971 -6.63 3.36 -51.34
CA LYS A 971 -7.32 3.44 -50.04
C LYS A 971 -8.26 2.23 -49.88
N PRO A 972 -8.39 1.62 -48.69
CA PRO A 972 -9.60 0.93 -48.28
C PRO A 972 -10.73 1.93 -47.91
N LYS A 973 -11.97 1.44 -47.76
CA LYS A 973 -13.15 2.26 -47.43
C LYS A 973 -13.75 1.87 -46.09
N VAL A 974 -14.23 2.86 -45.35
CA VAL A 974 -15.21 2.70 -44.27
C VAL A 974 -16.54 2.15 -44.84
N LYS A 975 -17.28 1.39 -44.02
CA LYS A 975 -18.72 1.15 -44.19
C LYS A 975 -19.46 1.56 -42.92
N GLN A 976 -20.74 1.88 -43.12
CA GLN A 976 -21.72 2.24 -42.08
C GLN A 976 -22.09 1.04 -41.22
#